data_AF-A0A3B4WUI2-F1
#
_entry.id   AF-A0A3B4WUI2-F1
#
_cell.length_a   1.000
_cell.length_b   1.000
_cell.length_c   1.000
_cell.angle_alpha   90.00
_cell.angle_beta   90.00
_cell.angle_gamma   90.00
#
_symmetry.space_group_name_H-M   'P 1'
#
loop_
_entity.id
_entity.type
_entity.pdbx_description
1 polymer ?
#
loop_
_entity_poly.entity_id
_entity_poly.type
_entity_poly.pdbx_seq_one_letter_code
_entity_poly.pdbx_strand_id
1 'polypeptide(L)'
;MPSNETRVMLGVRTHPYVLKQTKQRRSKMEERCHESTRIVSKKTPHSVTCKTLKHKQAKSGPDHDTDGSKTFHELAKTGKPQSTAGYLTETLTSDPRVKDSGKLNSDEKMKMLEKAGQAKTLVLTMVYQDGTTQLDPEQKLTLPVCGLLVLMKNDLDGSTPEDSLGPNDSLVYLKLERTPAWAQQHTHQSQELFTRDMLLQVLSRSQLVVCYKAKDLLRTALQFHKRDLDWKQVLGCRIQDPQVSGWLLDPVHPFSCYQDLLNKHYKRPSTTPALGTKKFTAGFVCVVSAMESHHIHVDKEALKRTSDLLGTKMKQLEQEAHRAAGQIFLVTSNTQLRTILFEKLRLHERCEKKKLPKTINKQQQSTSEAALLQLQDLHPLPKIILEYRQVHKIKSTFVDGILSCMMSKNYISSTWYQTSVVTGRISAKHPNFQALPRQPLQITKKQYIKGKEEEVVTVHPRAMFIPQKGWTFLAADFCQVELRLLAHLSSDPELLRIFTNPQADVFTMLASQWKGVSEGEVTSEDREHAKRIVYSVVYGAGRERLSGILGVSADRASQFQDSFLQTYREVQAFIQRTIQLCHKQGYVLSIMGRRRTLPNINSPDWGIRMQAERQAVNFMVQGSAADLCKMAMIRIFKLVSSTNSLSARLIAQLHDELLYEVEDSQVEHFAGTLMHLLSGQLSCLEILHCTALSTFV
;
A
#
# COMPACT_ATOMS: atom_id res chain seq x y z
N MET A 1 28.90 41.29 -18.90
CA MET A 1 27.68 42.09 -19.15
C MET A 1 26.61 41.12 -19.65
N PRO A 2 25.44 41.05 -19.00
CA PRO A 2 25.26 40.25 -17.79
C PRO A 2 24.65 38.86 -18.04
N SER A 3 24.99 37.95 -17.13
CA SER A 3 24.46 36.61 -16.92
C SER A 3 23.02 36.66 -16.41
N ASN A 4 22.07 36.13 -17.18
CA ASN A 4 20.70 35.88 -16.71
C ASN A 4 20.68 34.61 -15.85
N GLU A 5 20.87 34.78 -14.54
CA GLU A 5 20.43 33.80 -13.55
C GLU A 5 18.91 33.62 -13.66
N THR A 6 18.49 32.49 -14.20
CA THR A 6 17.08 32.09 -14.16
C THR A 6 16.75 31.72 -12.72
N ARG A 7 16.21 32.69 -11.98
CA ARG A 7 15.72 32.53 -10.61
C ARG A 7 14.52 31.56 -10.64
N VAL A 8 14.78 30.27 -10.40
CA VAL A 8 13.72 29.29 -10.17
C VAL A 8 12.98 29.70 -8.89
N MET A 9 11.72 30.11 -9.03
CA MET A 9 10.83 30.39 -7.90
C MET A 9 10.55 29.08 -7.15
N LEU A 10 11.32 28.82 -6.10
CA LEU A 10 11.16 27.71 -5.16
C LEU A 10 9.89 27.94 -4.31
N GLY A 11 8.79 27.30 -4.68
CA GLY A 11 7.57 27.28 -3.88
C GLY A 11 7.59 26.18 -2.83
N VAL A 12 8.23 26.39 -1.67
CA VAL A 12 7.94 25.58 -0.47
C VAL A 12 6.69 26.16 0.17
N ARG A 13 5.51 25.57 -0.07
CA ARG A 13 4.29 25.96 0.65
C ARG A 13 4.38 25.41 2.07
N THR A 14 4.75 26.26 3.02
CA THR A 14 4.60 25.98 4.46
C THR A 14 3.19 26.37 4.90
N HIS A 15 2.49 25.50 5.62
CA HIS A 15 1.18 25.87 6.18
C HIS A 15 1.40 26.94 7.28
N PRO A 16 0.72 28.10 7.25
CA PRO A 16 1.00 29.24 8.14
C PRO A 16 0.80 28.98 9.65
N TYR A 17 0.27 27.82 10.02
CA TYR A 17 0.16 27.35 11.41
C TYR A 17 1.44 26.75 11.98
N VAL A 18 2.40 26.33 11.14
CA VAL A 18 3.57 25.53 11.55
C VAL A 18 4.65 26.38 12.27
N LEU A 19 4.83 27.65 11.88
CA LEU A 19 5.81 28.57 12.49
C LEU A 19 5.32 29.21 13.80
N LYS A 20 4.00 29.39 13.97
CA LYS A 20 3.45 29.96 15.22
C LYS A 20 3.51 28.96 16.37
N GLN A 21 3.25 27.66 16.14
CA GLN A 21 3.28 26.66 17.20
C GLN A 21 4.70 26.31 17.68
N THR A 22 5.71 26.37 16.82
CA THR A 22 7.13 26.13 17.20
C THR A 22 7.68 27.26 18.07
N LYS A 23 7.36 28.53 17.77
CA LYS A 23 7.73 29.67 18.64
C LYS A 23 6.97 29.66 19.97
N GLN A 24 5.67 29.32 19.96
CA GLN A 24 4.83 29.31 21.15
C GLN A 24 5.10 28.11 22.08
N ARG A 25 5.61 26.99 21.54
CA ARG A 25 6.12 25.85 22.34
C ARG A 25 7.47 26.14 22.99
N ARG A 26 8.33 26.98 22.39
CA ARG A 26 9.60 27.42 22.99
C ARG A 26 9.36 28.30 24.22
N SER A 27 8.46 29.30 24.14
CA SER A 27 8.21 30.20 25.27
C SER A 27 7.48 29.52 26.44
N LYS A 28 6.53 28.61 26.18
CA LYS A 28 5.85 27.84 27.24
C LYS A 28 6.75 26.81 27.96
N MET A 29 7.91 26.49 27.38
CA MET A 29 8.86 25.54 27.97
C MET A 29 9.84 26.23 28.93
N GLU A 30 10.17 27.51 28.68
CA GLU A 30 10.98 28.32 29.59
C GLU A 30 10.22 28.69 30.88
N GLU A 31 8.91 28.98 30.78
CA GLU A 31 8.07 29.25 31.96
C GLU A 31 7.85 28.00 32.85
N ARG A 32 7.74 26.79 32.27
CA ARG A 32 7.51 25.56 33.06
C ARG A 32 8.75 25.05 33.81
N CYS A 33 9.95 25.45 33.41
CA CYS A 33 11.18 25.04 34.09
C CYS A 33 11.45 25.83 35.38
N HIS A 34 10.80 26.97 35.62
CA HIS A 34 10.96 27.75 36.85
C HIS A 34 9.98 27.37 37.98
N GLU A 35 8.90 26.66 37.67
CA GLU A 35 7.85 26.32 38.67
C GLU A 35 8.06 24.96 39.37
N SER A 36 8.89 24.05 38.84
CA SER A 36 9.01 22.67 39.37
C SER A 36 10.10 22.45 40.42
N THR A 37 10.77 23.50 40.90
CA THR A 37 11.85 23.37 41.92
C THR A 37 11.40 23.68 43.36
N ARG A 38 10.10 23.83 43.62
CA ARG A 38 9.55 23.95 44.97
C ARG A 38 8.29 23.11 45.09
N ILE A 39 8.41 21.92 45.69
CA ILE A 39 7.53 21.34 46.73
C ILE A 39 7.95 19.87 46.96
N VAL A 40 8.05 19.53 48.24
CA VAL A 40 8.81 18.43 48.84
C VAL A 40 7.87 17.40 49.47
N SER A 41 8.24 16.11 49.39
CA SER A 41 8.00 14.96 50.30
C SER A 41 6.63 14.70 50.98
N LYS A 42 6.17 13.43 50.95
CA LYS A 42 5.91 12.55 52.14
C LYS A 42 5.46 11.13 51.74
N LYS A 43 5.68 10.16 52.65
CA LYS A 43 5.70 8.68 52.51
C LYS A 43 4.36 7.96 52.82
N THR A 44 4.08 6.87 52.05
CA THR A 44 3.58 5.48 52.36
C THR A 44 2.21 5.21 53.09
N PRO A 45 1.71 3.95 53.23
CA PRO A 45 1.08 3.07 52.21
C PRO A 45 -0.22 2.36 52.70
N HIS A 46 -1.02 1.70 51.82
CA HIS A 46 -1.89 0.56 52.24
C HIS A 46 -2.25 -0.41 51.10
N SER A 47 -2.30 -1.69 51.48
CA SER A 47 -2.57 -2.91 50.72
C SER A 47 -4.04 -3.33 50.78
N VAL A 48 -4.62 -3.87 49.69
CA VAL A 48 -5.72 -4.87 49.77
C VAL A 48 -5.66 -5.84 48.57
N THR A 49 -5.66 -7.13 48.89
CA THR A 49 -5.76 -8.34 48.04
C THR A 49 -7.20 -8.82 47.83
N CYS A 50 -7.52 -9.42 46.67
CA CYS A 50 -8.45 -10.56 46.40
C CYS A 50 -9.09 -10.43 45.01
N LYS A 51 -9.52 -11.46 44.26
CA LYS A 51 -9.36 -12.93 44.19
C LYS A 51 -10.04 -13.33 42.86
N THR A 52 -9.52 -14.37 42.22
CA THR A 52 -10.00 -15.04 40.99
C THR A 52 -11.33 -15.78 41.17
N LEU A 53 -12.17 -15.81 40.12
CA LEU A 53 -13.36 -16.68 39.99
C LEU A 53 -13.20 -17.64 38.80
N LYS A 54 -13.42 -18.94 39.07
CA LYS A 54 -13.51 -20.07 38.12
C LYS A 54 -14.98 -20.29 37.73
N HIS A 55 -15.26 -20.66 36.48
CA HIS A 55 -16.58 -21.18 36.06
C HIS A 55 -16.55 -22.69 35.78
N LYS A 56 -17.69 -23.31 36.10
CA LYS A 56 -18.01 -24.74 36.27
C LYS A 56 -18.28 -25.50 34.96
N GLN A 57 -18.02 -26.81 35.01
CA GLN A 57 -18.50 -27.86 34.10
C GLN A 57 -20.01 -28.14 34.28
N ALA A 58 -20.65 -28.66 33.22
CA ALA A 58 -21.93 -29.39 33.28
C ALA A 58 -21.82 -30.69 32.47
N LYS A 59 -22.51 -31.75 32.93
CA LYS A 59 -22.45 -33.15 32.50
C LYS A 59 -23.72 -33.60 31.76
N SER A 60 -23.50 -34.39 30.68
CA SER A 60 -24.17 -35.63 30.19
C SER A 60 -25.69 -35.81 30.02
N GLY A 61 -26.06 -36.39 28.87
CA GLY A 61 -27.20 -37.32 28.62
C GLY A 61 -27.30 -37.74 27.13
N PRO A 62 -27.74 -38.97 26.76
CA PRO A 62 -27.12 -39.79 25.69
C PRO A 62 -28.01 -40.11 24.45
N ASP A 63 -27.42 -40.62 23.35
CA ASP A 63 -27.76 -41.94 22.74
C ASP A 63 -27.21 -42.22 21.32
N HIS A 64 -26.71 -43.46 21.18
CA HIS A 64 -26.64 -44.42 20.05
C HIS A 64 -25.77 -44.22 18.77
N ASP A 65 -24.69 -45.04 18.74
CA ASP A 65 -24.29 -46.09 17.78
C ASP A 65 -24.08 -45.82 16.28
N THR A 66 -22.83 -46.02 15.83
CA THR A 66 -22.33 -47.16 15.01
C THR A 66 -20.92 -46.82 14.52
N ASP A 67 -19.88 -47.36 15.17
CA ASP A 67 -19.12 -48.58 14.83
C ASP A 67 -18.14 -48.42 13.64
N GLY A 68 -16.89 -48.84 13.87
CA GLY A 68 -15.75 -48.61 12.99
C GLY A 68 -14.41 -48.57 13.72
N SER A 69 -14.18 -49.52 14.62
CA SER A 69 -12.93 -49.77 15.34
C SER A 69 -11.78 -50.19 14.40
N LYS A 70 -10.55 -49.74 14.70
CA LYS A 70 -9.35 -50.56 15.02
C LYS A 70 -8.07 -49.75 14.75
N THR A 71 -7.46 -49.17 15.79
CA THR A 71 -6.40 -49.70 16.69
C THR A 71 -5.04 -49.11 16.35
N PHE A 72 -4.58 -48.17 17.19
CA PHE A 72 -3.19 -48.08 17.66
C PHE A 72 -3.19 -47.45 19.07
N HIS A 73 -3.51 -48.28 20.06
CA HIS A 73 -2.91 -48.23 21.40
C HIS A 73 -1.46 -48.72 21.22
N GLU A 74 -0.40 -48.27 21.88
CA GLU A 74 -0.22 -47.56 23.14
C GLU A 74 1.30 -47.40 23.30
N LEU A 75 1.81 -46.20 23.61
CA LEU A 75 3.03 -45.97 24.40
C LEU A 75 3.23 -44.46 24.60
N ALA A 76 2.45 -43.92 25.52
CA ALA A 76 2.74 -42.64 26.16
C ALA A 76 3.28 -42.91 27.56
N LYS A 77 4.61 -42.88 27.75
CA LYS A 77 5.21 -42.62 29.07
C LYS A 77 6.47 -41.76 28.93
N THR A 78 6.44 -40.69 29.73
CA THR A 78 7.57 -39.87 30.23
C THR A 78 8.36 -39.04 29.21
N GLY A 79 7.98 -37.77 29.05
CA GLY A 79 8.81 -36.73 28.44
C GLY A 79 8.10 -35.37 28.50
N LYS A 80 8.79 -34.33 28.98
CA LYS A 80 8.34 -32.92 28.99
C LYS A 80 7.80 -32.51 27.60
N PRO A 81 6.91 -31.50 27.49
CA PRO A 81 6.48 -31.01 26.19
C PRO A 81 7.66 -30.30 25.51
N GLN A 82 8.45 -31.04 24.73
CA GLN A 82 9.30 -30.46 23.70
C GLN A 82 8.39 -30.02 22.56
N SER A 83 8.55 -28.77 22.12
CA SER A 83 7.75 -28.19 21.04
C SER A 83 7.88 -29.02 19.76
N THR A 84 6.76 -29.37 19.15
CA THR A 84 6.66 -30.03 17.83
C THR A 84 7.44 -29.33 16.71
N ALA A 85 7.79 -28.04 16.89
CA ALA A 85 8.68 -27.27 16.00
C ALA A 85 10.13 -27.79 15.94
N GLY A 86 10.62 -28.40 17.03
CA GLY A 86 11.97 -28.96 17.08
C GLY A 86 12.14 -30.17 16.17
N TYR A 87 11.12 -31.04 16.13
CA TYR A 87 11.15 -32.33 15.42
C TYR A 87 11.21 -32.17 13.88
N LEU A 88 10.55 -31.14 13.34
CA LEU A 88 10.51 -30.91 11.88
C LEU A 88 11.75 -30.15 11.38
N THR A 89 12.30 -29.23 12.18
CA THR A 89 13.60 -28.58 11.88
C THR A 89 14.76 -29.58 11.97
N GLU A 90 14.67 -30.58 12.85
CA GLU A 90 15.59 -31.72 12.92
C GLU A 90 15.60 -32.55 11.64
N THR A 91 14.46 -32.65 10.94
CA THR A 91 14.37 -33.39 9.66
C THR A 91 15.09 -32.67 8.51
N LEU A 92 15.16 -31.33 8.55
CA LEU A 92 15.88 -30.53 7.56
C LEU A 92 17.39 -30.49 7.82
N THR A 93 17.78 -30.51 9.10
CA THR A 93 19.18 -30.51 9.54
C THR A 93 19.79 -31.91 9.69
N SER A 94 19.00 -32.97 9.44
CA SER A 94 19.48 -34.35 9.35
C SER A 94 19.96 -34.73 7.95
N ASP A 95 19.65 -33.94 6.93
CA ASP A 95 20.24 -34.10 5.60
C ASP A 95 21.76 -33.81 5.68
N PRO A 96 22.63 -34.79 5.35
CA PRO A 96 24.08 -34.62 5.48
C PRO A 96 24.66 -33.52 4.58
N ARG A 97 23.89 -33.07 3.57
CA ARG A 97 24.26 -31.96 2.68
C ARG A 97 24.09 -30.59 3.35
N VAL A 98 23.25 -30.50 4.38
CA VAL A 98 22.91 -29.25 5.07
C VAL A 98 23.85 -29.05 6.26
N LYS A 99 24.63 -27.98 6.22
CA LYS A 99 25.48 -27.58 7.35
C LYS A 99 24.70 -26.71 8.32
N ASP A 100 24.38 -27.25 9.49
CA ASP A 100 23.71 -26.48 10.56
C ASP A 100 24.69 -25.52 11.25
N SER A 101 24.44 -24.22 11.13
CA SER A 101 25.22 -23.15 11.77
C SER A 101 25.42 -23.32 13.28
N GLY A 102 24.50 -24.00 13.98
CA GLY A 102 24.61 -24.28 15.41
C GLY A 102 25.62 -25.38 15.76
N LYS A 103 25.96 -26.25 14.79
CA LYS A 103 26.88 -27.39 14.97
C LYS A 103 28.30 -27.11 14.44
N LEU A 104 28.48 -26.03 13.66
CA LEU A 104 29.78 -25.67 13.09
C LEU A 104 30.72 -25.06 14.15
N ASN A 105 31.98 -25.46 14.10
CA ASN A 105 33.05 -24.81 14.87
C ASN A 105 33.50 -23.48 14.23
N SER A 106 34.38 -22.73 14.89
CA SER A 106 34.82 -21.40 14.43
C SER A 106 35.52 -21.42 13.07
N ASP A 107 36.36 -22.43 12.80
CA ASP A 107 37.10 -22.55 11.55
C ASP A 107 36.18 -22.91 10.38
N GLU A 108 35.21 -23.80 10.62
CA GLU A 108 34.19 -24.16 9.65
C GLU A 108 33.29 -22.96 9.31
N LYS A 109 32.91 -22.17 10.31
CA LYS A 109 32.16 -20.91 10.10
C LYS A 109 32.97 -19.95 9.22
N MET A 110 34.24 -19.74 9.52
CA MET A 110 35.12 -18.87 8.70
C MET A 110 35.22 -19.36 7.26
N LYS A 111 35.43 -20.67 7.05
CA LYS A 111 35.42 -21.28 5.70
C LYS A 111 34.09 -21.08 4.98
N MET A 112 32.95 -21.17 5.68
CA MET A 112 31.64 -20.90 5.07
C MET A 112 31.49 -19.42 4.69
N LEU A 113 31.99 -18.49 5.51
CA LEU A 113 32.00 -17.06 5.18
C LEU A 113 32.83 -16.80 3.91
N GLU A 114 34.01 -17.41 3.78
CA GLU A 114 34.86 -17.28 2.59
C GLU A 114 34.17 -17.85 1.34
N LYS A 115 33.59 -19.05 1.46
CA LYS A 115 32.86 -19.68 0.36
C LYS A 115 31.69 -18.83 -0.12
N ALA A 116 30.90 -18.26 0.79
CA ALA A 116 29.81 -17.39 0.39
C ALA A 116 30.31 -16.08 -0.24
N GLY A 117 31.45 -15.55 0.20
CA GLY A 117 32.10 -14.40 -0.43
C GLY A 117 32.57 -14.67 -1.88
N GLN A 118 33.06 -15.89 -2.13
CA GLN A 118 33.54 -16.33 -3.44
C GLN A 118 32.42 -16.84 -4.37
N ALA A 119 31.27 -17.24 -3.81
CA ALA A 119 30.15 -17.80 -4.55
C ALA A 119 29.74 -16.88 -5.70
N LYS A 120 29.46 -17.43 -6.90
CA LYS A 120 28.91 -16.63 -8.01
C LYS A 120 27.46 -16.24 -7.76
N THR A 121 26.70 -17.08 -7.07
CA THR A 121 25.29 -16.84 -6.76
C THR A 121 24.93 -17.44 -5.41
N LEU A 122 24.09 -16.72 -4.65
CA LEU A 122 23.42 -17.28 -3.48
C LEU A 122 21.94 -17.51 -3.78
N VAL A 123 21.42 -18.67 -3.42
CA VAL A 123 20.00 -18.98 -3.48
C VAL A 123 19.50 -19.17 -2.06
N LEU A 124 18.45 -18.45 -1.68
CA LEU A 124 17.93 -18.43 -0.32
C LEU A 124 16.44 -18.77 -0.26
N THR A 125 16.05 -19.46 0.81
CA THR A 125 14.66 -19.62 1.23
C THR A 125 14.56 -19.49 2.75
N MET A 126 13.49 -18.85 3.23
CA MET A 126 13.18 -18.79 4.65
C MET A 126 12.52 -20.10 5.10
N VAL A 127 12.86 -20.53 6.31
CA VAL A 127 12.30 -21.72 6.97
C VAL A 127 11.44 -21.25 8.15
N TYR A 128 10.24 -21.82 8.25
CA TYR A 128 9.25 -21.51 9.29
C TYR A 128 9.27 -22.56 10.40
N GLN A 129 8.71 -22.22 11.57
CA GLN A 129 8.71 -23.09 12.74
C GLN A 129 8.01 -24.45 12.55
N ASP A 130 7.13 -24.59 11.57
CA ASP A 130 6.51 -25.88 11.22
C ASP A 130 7.36 -26.70 10.22
N GLY A 131 8.58 -26.25 9.91
CA GLY A 131 9.49 -26.90 8.96
C GLY A 131 9.22 -26.56 7.50
N THR A 132 8.14 -25.84 7.18
CA THR A 132 7.86 -25.40 5.81
C THR A 132 8.80 -24.27 5.39
N THR A 133 8.86 -24.01 4.09
CA THR A 133 9.69 -22.98 3.47
C THR A 133 8.87 -22.01 2.62
N GLN A 134 9.52 -20.95 2.12
CA GLN A 134 8.89 -20.04 1.17
C GLN A 134 8.48 -20.71 -0.16
N LEU A 135 8.99 -21.90 -0.45
CA LEU A 135 8.74 -22.62 -1.70
C LEU A 135 7.49 -23.49 -1.61
N ASP A 136 7.05 -23.83 -0.40
CA ASP A 136 5.90 -24.69 -0.19
C ASP A 136 4.57 -23.99 -0.54
N PRO A 137 3.59 -24.74 -1.08
CA PRO A 137 2.30 -24.19 -1.51
C PRO A 137 1.42 -23.74 -0.33
N GLU A 138 1.50 -24.42 0.81
CA GLU A 138 0.70 -24.13 2.01
C GLU A 138 1.46 -23.24 2.99
N GLN A 139 1.57 -21.94 2.69
CA GLN A 139 2.05 -20.99 3.70
C GLN A 139 0.90 -20.49 4.54
N LYS A 140 0.83 -20.96 5.80
CA LYS A 140 0.08 -20.27 6.85
C LYS A 140 0.75 -18.91 7.06
N LEU A 141 0.04 -17.84 6.70
CA LEU A 141 0.50 -16.43 6.64
C LEU A 141 1.05 -15.85 7.97
N THR A 142 1.19 -16.64 9.03
CA THR A 142 1.44 -16.17 10.40
C THR A 142 2.54 -16.94 11.14
N LEU A 143 3.25 -17.86 10.49
CA LEU A 143 4.26 -18.64 11.19
C LEU A 143 5.57 -17.86 11.37
N PRO A 144 6.20 -17.91 12.55
CA PRO A 144 7.49 -17.27 12.77
C PRO A 144 8.57 -17.94 11.92
N VAL A 145 9.54 -17.13 11.50
CA VAL A 145 10.73 -17.60 10.80
C VAL A 145 11.70 -18.14 11.83
N CYS A 146 12.11 -19.41 11.68
CA CYS A 146 13.08 -20.04 12.58
C CYS A 146 14.51 -20.04 12.01
N GLY A 147 14.66 -19.92 10.68
CA GLY A 147 15.97 -19.89 10.03
C GLY A 147 15.94 -19.56 8.54
N LEU A 148 17.12 -19.58 7.93
CA LEU A 148 17.34 -19.39 6.49
C LEU A 148 18.18 -20.54 5.96
N LEU A 149 17.79 -21.08 4.81
CA LEU A 149 18.65 -21.95 4.02
C LEU A 149 19.37 -21.10 2.97
N VAL A 150 20.70 -21.26 2.89
CA VAL A 150 21.55 -20.54 1.94
C VAL A 150 22.36 -21.54 1.13
N LEU A 151 22.05 -21.63 -0.16
CA LEU A 151 22.82 -22.39 -1.13
C LEU A 151 23.83 -21.47 -1.83
N MET A 152 25.10 -21.83 -1.74
CA MET A 152 26.21 -21.17 -2.41
C MET A 152 26.51 -21.91 -3.71
N LYS A 153 26.32 -21.25 -4.86
CA LYS A 153 26.59 -21.82 -6.18
C LYS A 153 27.78 -21.15 -6.87
N ASN A 154 28.66 -21.97 -7.44
CA ASN A 154 29.83 -21.54 -8.22
C ASN A 154 29.70 -21.87 -9.71
N ASP A 155 28.90 -22.87 -10.04
CA ASP A 155 28.56 -23.25 -11.41
C ASP A 155 27.10 -22.90 -11.72
N LEU A 156 26.89 -22.25 -12.85
CA LEU A 156 25.56 -21.83 -13.34
C LEU A 156 25.14 -22.62 -14.59
N ASP A 157 26.03 -23.46 -15.13
CA ASP A 157 25.73 -24.29 -16.28
C ASP A 157 24.94 -25.52 -15.81
N GLY A 158 23.80 -25.78 -16.47
CA GLY A 158 22.71 -26.66 -16.00
C GLY A 158 22.98 -28.17 -16.05
N SER A 159 24.21 -28.63 -15.77
CA SER A 159 24.60 -30.04 -15.84
C SER A 159 24.54 -30.80 -14.51
N THR A 160 24.14 -30.16 -13.41
CA THR A 160 23.95 -30.85 -12.11
C THR A 160 22.59 -31.55 -12.05
N PRO A 161 22.52 -32.88 -11.82
CA PRO A 161 21.26 -33.61 -11.60
C PRO A 161 20.38 -32.97 -10.50
N GLU A 162 19.06 -33.01 -10.67
CA GLU A 162 18.06 -32.32 -9.83
C GLU A 162 18.21 -32.59 -8.31
N ASP A 163 18.76 -33.75 -7.93
CA ASP A 163 18.92 -34.19 -6.54
C ASP A 163 20.35 -34.10 -5.98
N SER A 164 21.29 -33.47 -6.70
CA SER A 164 22.71 -33.42 -6.31
C SER A 164 23.22 -31.99 -6.16
N LEU A 165 23.96 -31.72 -5.07
CA LEU A 165 24.79 -30.52 -4.98
C LEU A 165 25.98 -30.69 -5.92
N GLY A 166 26.30 -29.65 -6.68
CA GLY A 166 27.54 -29.65 -7.45
C GLY A 166 28.76 -29.83 -6.53
N PRO A 167 29.88 -30.37 -7.03
CA PRO A 167 31.06 -30.68 -6.21
C PRO A 167 31.61 -29.50 -5.42
N ASN A 168 31.35 -28.26 -5.89
CA ASN A 168 31.79 -27.01 -5.26
C ASN A 168 30.65 -26.20 -4.62
N ASP A 169 29.42 -26.73 -4.61
CA ASP A 169 28.29 -26.06 -3.99
C ASP A 169 28.29 -26.34 -2.46
N SER A 170 27.68 -25.45 -1.68
CA SER A 170 27.58 -25.63 -0.23
C SER A 170 26.24 -25.10 0.27
N LEU A 171 25.58 -25.88 1.12
CA LEU A 171 24.27 -25.55 1.68
C LEU A 171 24.40 -25.38 3.20
N VAL A 172 24.02 -24.20 3.71
CA VAL A 172 24.08 -23.88 5.14
C VAL A 172 22.70 -23.47 5.65
N TYR A 173 22.35 -23.96 6.84
CA TYR A 173 21.18 -23.55 7.59
C TYR A 173 21.58 -22.54 8.68
N LEU A 174 21.11 -21.30 8.52
CA LEU A 174 21.32 -20.20 9.46
C LEU A 174 20.14 -20.16 10.43
N LYS A 175 20.38 -20.47 11.71
CA LYS A 175 19.35 -20.40 12.74
C LYS A 175 19.10 -18.93 13.12
N LEU A 176 17.83 -18.53 13.10
CA LEU A 176 17.36 -17.20 13.49
C LEU A 176 16.58 -17.21 14.81
N GLU A 177 16.23 -18.35 15.38
CA GLU A 177 15.57 -18.36 16.69
C GLU A 177 16.48 -17.81 17.78
N ARG A 178 16.03 -16.76 18.47
CA ARG A 178 16.73 -16.23 19.64
C ARG A 178 16.49 -17.13 20.83
N THR A 179 17.57 -17.66 21.39
CA THR A 179 17.53 -18.25 22.73
C THR A 179 17.26 -17.14 23.76
N PRO A 180 16.40 -17.36 24.76
CA PRO A 180 16.17 -16.40 25.83
C PRO A 180 17.49 -15.99 26.50
N ALA A 181 17.59 -14.73 26.95
CA ALA A 181 18.82 -14.17 27.54
C ALA A 181 19.40 -15.02 28.69
N TRP A 182 18.55 -15.70 29.46
CA TRP A 182 18.97 -16.58 30.56
C TRP A 182 19.62 -17.90 30.10
N ALA A 183 19.53 -18.24 28.82
CA ALA A 183 20.09 -19.45 28.20
C ALA A 183 21.26 -19.15 27.24
N GLN A 184 21.72 -17.89 27.14
CA GLN A 184 22.80 -17.49 26.24
C GLN A 184 24.18 -17.86 26.84
N GLN A 185 24.85 -18.86 26.25
CA GLN A 185 26.25 -19.24 26.51
C GLN A 185 27.21 -18.60 25.48
N HIS A 186 28.53 -18.63 25.70
CA HIS A 186 29.54 -18.10 24.75
C HIS A 186 29.39 -18.63 23.30
N THR A 187 28.97 -19.88 23.13
CA THR A 187 28.72 -20.52 21.83
C THR A 187 27.59 -19.83 21.04
N HIS A 188 26.61 -19.25 21.74
CA HIS A 188 25.51 -18.49 21.11
C HIS A 188 25.98 -17.18 20.49
N GLN A 189 26.95 -16.50 21.12
CA GLN A 189 27.49 -15.23 20.60
C GLN A 189 28.26 -15.45 19.29
N SER A 190 29.05 -16.53 19.20
CA SER A 190 29.73 -16.93 17.95
C SER A 190 28.74 -17.25 16.83
N GLN A 191 27.61 -17.90 17.15
CA GLN A 191 26.57 -18.21 16.16
C GLN A 191 25.84 -16.96 15.67
N GLU A 192 25.46 -16.05 16.58
CA GLU A 192 24.79 -14.79 16.22
C GLU A 192 25.69 -13.92 15.33
N LEU A 193 27.00 -13.83 15.64
CA LEU A 193 27.98 -13.13 14.82
C LEU A 193 28.12 -13.77 13.42
N PHE A 194 28.21 -15.10 13.34
CA PHE A 194 28.28 -15.80 12.05
C PHE A 194 27.03 -15.57 11.20
N THR A 195 25.83 -15.69 11.79
CA THR A 195 24.57 -15.42 11.08
C THR A 195 24.50 -13.98 10.61
N ARG A 196 24.92 -13.02 11.45
CA ARG A 196 25.02 -11.60 11.09
C ARG A 196 25.93 -11.38 9.90
N ASP A 197 27.14 -11.94 9.94
CA ASP A 197 28.15 -11.75 8.91
C ASP A 197 27.73 -12.41 7.58
N MET A 198 27.03 -13.54 7.64
CA MET A 198 26.40 -14.14 6.46
C MET A 198 25.30 -13.27 5.86
N LEU A 199 24.41 -12.72 6.69
CA LEU A 199 23.38 -11.79 6.23
C LEU A 199 24.00 -10.53 5.63
N LEU A 200 25.05 -9.99 6.26
CA LEU A 200 25.81 -8.86 5.72
C LEU A 200 26.37 -9.19 4.33
N GLN A 201 26.97 -10.35 4.14
CA GLN A 201 27.43 -10.77 2.81
C GLN A 201 26.27 -10.89 1.80
N VAL A 202 25.12 -11.43 2.19
CA VAL A 202 23.93 -11.49 1.33
C VAL A 202 23.45 -10.09 0.93
N LEU A 203 23.45 -9.14 1.86
CA LEU A 203 22.91 -7.79 1.64
C LEU A 203 23.88 -6.82 0.95
N SER A 204 25.18 -6.98 1.16
CA SER A 204 26.20 -6.05 0.66
C SER A 204 26.91 -6.51 -0.61
N ARG A 205 26.66 -7.73 -1.08
CA ARG A 205 27.31 -8.28 -2.27
C ARG A 205 26.75 -7.75 -3.59
N SER A 206 27.64 -7.61 -4.56
CA SER A 206 27.30 -7.19 -5.93
C SER A 206 26.85 -8.35 -6.84
N GLN A 207 27.19 -9.60 -6.49
CA GLN A 207 26.76 -10.77 -7.25
C GLN A 207 25.28 -11.13 -6.98
N LEU A 208 24.74 -12.03 -7.79
CA LEU A 208 23.32 -12.36 -7.79
C LEU A 208 22.89 -13.08 -6.51
N VAL A 209 21.80 -12.61 -5.93
CA VAL A 209 21.04 -13.29 -4.89
C VAL A 209 19.68 -13.68 -5.46
N VAL A 210 19.24 -14.92 -5.28
CA VAL A 210 17.92 -15.38 -5.71
C VAL A 210 17.11 -15.78 -4.48
N CYS A 211 15.93 -15.20 -4.33
CA CYS A 211 15.02 -15.55 -3.24
C CYS A 211 13.56 -15.36 -3.69
N TYR A 212 12.74 -16.38 -3.51
CA TYR A 212 11.30 -16.28 -3.74
C TYR A 212 10.65 -15.48 -2.61
N LYS A 213 9.84 -14.45 -2.94
CA LYS A 213 9.34 -13.46 -1.96
C LYS A 213 10.50 -12.75 -1.24
N ALA A 214 11.44 -12.24 -2.03
CA ALA A 214 12.64 -11.55 -1.56
C ALA A 214 12.38 -10.40 -0.57
N LYS A 215 11.21 -9.75 -0.70
CA LYS A 215 10.80 -8.69 0.23
C LYS A 215 10.78 -9.16 1.69
N ASP A 216 10.25 -10.37 1.92
CA ASP A 216 10.11 -10.95 3.25
C ASP A 216 11.48 -11.29 3.85
N LEU A 217 12.40 -11.82 3.04
CA LEU A 217 13.79 -12.07 3.45
C LEU A 217 14.46 -10.77 3.93
N LEU A 218 14.42 -9.72 3.11
CA LEU A 218 15.04 -8.43 3.46
C LEU A 218 14.40 -7.81 4.71
N ARG A 219 13.07 -7.90 4.84
CA ARG A 219 12.37 -7.44 6.05
C ARG A 219 12.83 -8.21 7.29
N THR A 220 12.92 -9.54 7.20
CA THR A 220 13.37 -10.37 8.32
C THR A 220 14.82 -10.06 8.69
N ALA A 221 15.71 -9.89 7.71
CA ALA A 221 17.10 -9.50 7.96
C ALA A 221 17.21 -8.15 8.68
N LEU A 222 16.47 -7.13 8.21
CA LEU A 222 16.41 -5.80 8.83
C LEU A 222 15.81 -5.85 10.25
N GLN A 223 14.83 -6.72 10.51
CA GLN A 223 14.24 -6.87 11.83
C GLN A 223 15.17 -7.58 12.82
N PHE A 224 15.94 -8.56 12.35
CA PHE A 224 16.78 -9.39 13.22
C PHE A 224 18.02 -8.65 13.74
N HIS A 225 18.60 -7.76 12.92
CA HIS A 225 19.80 -6.99 13.26
C HIS A 225 19.58 -5.48 13.25
N LYS A 226 18.44 -4.97 13.76
CA LYS A 226 18.12 -3.53 13.81
C LYS A 226 19.21 -2.62 14.43
N ARG A 227 20.11 -3.17 15.25
CA ARG A 227 21.22 -2.43 15.88
C ARG A 227 22.44 -2.28 14.98
N ASP A 228 22.65 -3.25 14.09
CA ASP A 228 23.88 -3.39 13.31
C ASP A 228 23.63 -3.16 11.80
N LEU A 229 22.39 -3.34 11.34
CA LEU A 229 21.98 -3.16 9.96
C LEU A 229 21.11 -1.90 9.79
N ASP A 230 21.59 -0.98 8.96
CA ASP A 230 20.80 0.16 8.51
C ASP A 230 20.05 -0.17 7.21
N TRP A 231 18.87 0.40 7.03
CA TRP A 231 18.05 0.22 5.82
C TRP A 231 18.79 0.67 4.56
N LYS A 232 19.78 1.56 4.68
CA LYS A 232 20.62 1.99 3.55
C LYS A 232 21.47 0.85 2.97
N GLN A 233 21.84 -0.14 3.79
CA GLN A 233 22.72 -1.23 3.38
C GLN A 233 22.02 -2.23 2.45
N VAL A 234 20.68 -2.32 2.45
CA VAL A 234 19.96 -3.22 1.53
C VAL A 234 20.03 -2.77 0.08
N LEU A 235 20.50 -1.55 -0.19
CA LEU A 235 20.68 -1.07 -1.56
C LEU A 235 21.76 -1.85 -2.34
N GLY A 236 22.78 -2.34 -1.63
CA GLY A 236 23.85 -3.14 -2.25
C GLY A 236 23.36 -4.47 -2.80
N CYS A 237 22.21 -4.96 -2.34
CA CYS A 237 21.73 -6.30 -2.62
C CYS A 237 21.18 -6.41 -4.04
N ARG A 238 21.87 -7.16 -4.89
CA ARG A 238 21.38 -7.54 -6.23
C ARG A 238 20.47 -8.78 -6.15
N ILE A 239 19.26 -8.58 -5.62
CA ILE A 239 18.29 -9.66 -5.43
C ILE A 239 17.34 -9.83 -6.61
N GLN A 240 17.15 -11.07 -7.05
CA GLN A 240 16.16 -11.47 -8.04
C GLN A 240 15.07 -12.29 -7.38
N ASP A 241 13.83 -11.83 -7.54
CA ASP A 241 12.64 -12.49 -7.03
C ASP A 241 11.90 -13.19 -8.19
N PRO A 242 11.87 -14.53 -8.21
CA PRO A 242 11.09 -15.27 -9.20
C PRO A 242 9.60 -14.91 -9.17
N GLN A 243 9.00 -14.62 -8.00
CA GLN A 243 7.60 -14.24 -7.91
C GLN A 243 7.30 -12.96 -8.69
N VAL A 244 8.16 -11.94 -8.52
CA VAL A 244 8.04 -10.67 -9.25
C VAL A 244 8.27 -10.90 -10.75
N SER A 245 9.23 -11.74 -11.10
CA SER A 245 9.54 -12.08 -12.50
C SER A 245 8.36 -12.77 -13.18
N GLY A 246 7.76 -13.77 -12.54
CA GLY A 246 6.56 -14.45 -13.03
C GLY A 246 5.39 -13.49 -13.20
N TRP A 247 5.16 -12.61 -12.22
CA TRP A 247 4.09 -11.62 -12.31
C TRP A 247 4.30 -10.59 -13.45
N LEU A 248 5.54 -10.23 -13.80
CA LEU A 248 5.78 -9.37 -14.98
C LEU A 248 5.45 -10.07 -16.30
N LEU A 249 5.59 -11.39 -16.35
CA LEU A 249 5.25 -12.20 -17.53
C LEU A 249 3.73 -12.37 -17.65
N ASP A 250 3.05 -12.58 -16.53
CA ASP A 250 1.59 -12.69 -16.48
C ASP A 250 0.99 -11.97 -15.26
N PRO A 251 0.71 -10.66 -15.38
CA PRO A 251 0.14 -9.90 -14.27
C PRO A 251 -1.35 -10.19 -14.06
N VAL A 252 -2.03 -10.83 -15.02
CA VAL A 252 -3.47 -11.15 -14.93
C VAL A 252 -3.69 -12.30 -13.95
N HIS A 253 -2.81 -13.31 -14.01
CA HIS A 253 -2.88 -14.52 -13.19
C HIS A 253 -1.59 -14.63 -12.35
N PRO A 254 -1.47 -13.84 -11.27
CA PRO A 254 -0.33 -13.96 -10.38
C PRO A 254 -0.28 -15.37 -9.80
N PHE A 255 0.93 -15.92 -9.73
CA PHE A 255 1.18 -17.25 -9.18
C PHE A 255 0.88 -17.28 -7.68
N SER A 256 0.10 -18.28 -7.25
CA SER A 256 -0.20 -18.53 -5.84
C SER A 256 1.01 -19.04 -5.07
N CYS A 257 1.78 -19.95 -5.67
CA CYS A 257 2.96 -20.54 -5.06
C CYS A 257 4.14 -20.71 -6.04
N TYR A 258 5.29 -21.12 -5.51
CA TYR A 258 6.48 -21.39 -6.31
C TYR A 258 6.27 -22.54 -7.30
N GLN A 259 5.55 -23.59 -6.89
CA GLN A 259 5.26 -24.75 -7.75
C GLN A 259 4.47 -24.36 -9.01
N ASP A 260 3.50 -23.44 -8.89
CA ASP A 260 2.74 -22.95 -10.05
C ASP A 260 3.65 -22.22 -11.05
N LEU A 261 4.59 -21.44 -10.53
CA LEU A 261 5.58 -20.72 -11.33
C LEU A 261 6.51 -21.69 -12.05
N LEU A 262 6.99 -22.71 -11.34
CA LEU A 262 7.84 -23.76 -11.89
C LEU A 262 7.10 -24.52 -12.99
N ASN A 263 5.89 -25.01 -12.72
CA ASN A 263 5.08 -25.78 -13.66
C ASN A 263 4.83 -25.02 -14.98
N LYS A 264 4.61 -23.70 -14.91
CA LYS A 264 4.32 -22.88 -16.10
C LYS A 264 5.56 -22.50 -16.91
N HIS A 265 6.68 -22.21 -16.26
CA HIS A 265 7.85 -21.63 -16.92
C HIS A 265 9.04 -22.59 -17.10
N TYR A 266 9.14 -23.67 -16.32
CA TYR A 266 10.25 -24.61 -16.39
C TYR A 266 10.19 -25.50 -17.66
N LYS A 267 8.99 -25.97 -18.03
CA LYS A 267 8.80 -26.87 -19.19
C LYS A 267 8.76 -26.18 -20.56
N ARG A 268 8.76 -24.85 -20.61
CA ARG A 268 8.79 -24.06 -21.86
C ARG A 268 9.82 -22.94 -21.71
N PRO A 269 11.08 -23.13 -22.15
CA PRO A 269 12.03 -22.01 -22.21
C PRO A 269 11.46 -20.96 -23.17
N SER A 270 10.86 -19.90 -22.63
CA SER A 270 10.34 -18.82 -23.47
C SER A 270 11.50 -18.03 -24.04
N THR A 271 11.59 -17.95 -25.36
CA THR A 271 12.58 -17.18 -26.13
C THR A 271 12.39 -15.67 -26.07
N THR A 272 11.39 -15.16 -25.34
CA THR A 272 11.22 -13.72 -25.11
C THR A 272 12.01 -13.26 -23.89
N PRO A 273 13.22 -12.69 -24.04
CA PRO A 273 13.83 -11.95 -22.95
C PRO A 273 12.92 -10.77 -22.59
N ALA A 274 12.57 -10.65 -21.31
CA ALA A 274 12.07 -9.40 -20.76
C ALA A 274 13.22 -8.38 -20.77
N LEU A 275 13.51 -7.84 -21.96
CA LEU A 275 14.60 -6.93 -22.23
C LEU A 275 14.18 -5.55 -21.69
N GLY A 276 14.65 -5.21 -20.48
CA GLY A 276 14.46 -3.89 -19.86
C GLY A 276 14.11 -3.90 -18.37
N THR A 277 13.53 -4.97 -17.85
CA THR A 277 12.93 -4.97 -16.48
C THR A 277 13.85 -5.47 -15.36
N LYS A 278 14.96 -6.17 -15.67
CA LYS A 278 15.81 -6.84 -14.66
C LYS A 278 16.42 -5.90 -13.60
N LYS A 279 16.91 -4.72 -13.99
CA LYS A 279 17.51 -3.76 -13.03
C LYS A 279 16.46 -2.98 -12.24
N PHE A 280 15.29 -2.76 -12.84
CA PHE A 280 14.21 -1.95 -12.27
C PHE A 280 13.51 -2.67 -11.12
N THR A 281 13.22 -3.96 -11.27
CA THR A 281 12.45 -4.72 -10.28
C THR A 281 13.26 -5.10 -9.05
N ALA A 282 14.55 -5.44 -9.23
CA ALA A 282 15.46 -5.78 -8.14
C ALA A 282 15.61 -4.62 -7.13
N GLY A 283 15.84 -3.39 -7.62
CA GLY A 283 16.00 -2.23 -6.73
C GLY A 283 14.72 -1.86 -5.99
N PHE A 284 13.54 -2.13 -6.58
CA PHE A 284 12.27 -1.79 -5.95
C PHE A 284 11.93 -2.69 -4.75
N VAL A 285 12.35 -3.96 -4.77
CA VAL A 285 12.16 -4.86 -3.61
C VAL A 285 12.82 -4.28 -2.36
N CYS A 286 14.04 -3.74 -2.50
CA CYS A 286 14.76 -3.10 -1.40
C CYS A 286 14.01 -1.88 -0.83
N VAL A 287 13.44 -1.04 -1.71
CA VAL A 287 12.64 0.12 -1.30
C VAL A 287 11.45 -0.32 -0.45
N VAL A 288 10.68 -1.30 -0.93
CA VAL A 288 9.47 -1.77 -0.24
C VAL A 288 9.80 -2.44 1.08
N SER A 289 10.87 -3.23 1.14
CA SER A 289 11.34 -3.84 2.40
C SER A 289 11.78 -2.80 3.42
N ALA A 290 12.44 -1.72 2.98
CA ALA A 290 12.81 -0.60 3.85
C ALA A 290 11.55 0.12 4.39
N MET A 291 10.54 0.36 3.53
CA MET A 291 9.25 0.93 3.95
C MET A 291 8.55 0.07 5.01
N GLU A 292 8.48 -1.26 4.83
CA GLU A 292 7.86 -2.17 5.81
C GLU A 292 8.62 -2.26 7.14
N SER A 293 9.94 -2.04 7.11
CA SER A 293 10.78 -2.08 8.32
C SER A 293 10.54 -0.87 9.23
N HIS A 294 10.07 0.25 8.65
CA HIS A 294 9.75 1.48 9.36
C HIS A 294 8.33 1.44 9.93
N HIS A 295 8.12 2.14 11.05
CA HIS A 295 6.84 2.18 11.74
C HIS A 295 6.43 3.63 11.98
N ILE A 296 5.21 3.96 11.60
CA ILE A 296 4.65 5.31 11.69
C ILE A 296 3.98 5.46 13.05
N HIS A 297 4.25 6.57 13.73
CA HIS A 297 3.66 6.90 15.02
C HIS A 297 2.21 7.40 14.86
N VAL A 298 1.34 6.96 15.76
CA VAL A 298 -0.10 7.22 15.71
C VAL A 298 -0.62 7.65 17.07
N ASP A 299 -1.45 8.69 17.10
CA ASP A 299 -2.15 9.12 18.31
C ASP A 299 -3.33 8.18 18.62
N LYS A 300 -3.04 7.15 19.42
CA LYS A 300 -4.03 6.15 19.86
C LYS A 300 -5.20 6.74 20.63
N GLU A 301 -4.94 7.72 21.48
CA GLU A 301 -5.98 8.31 22.33
C GLU A 301 -6.88 9.26 21.52
N ALA A 302 -6.33 9.95 20.52
CA ALA A 302 -7.15 10.66 19.53
C ALA A 302 -8.00 9.71 18.68
N LEU A 303 -7.46 8.56 18.26
CA LEU A 303 -8.24 7.54 17.54
C LEU A 303 -9.41 7.02 18.37
N LYS A 304 -9.20 6.64 19.64
CA LYS A 304 -10.28 6.18 20.52
C LYS A 304 -11.38 7.24 20.71
N ARG A 305 -10.99 8.48 21.04
CA ARG A 305 -11.94 9.60 21.17
C ARG A 305 -12.74 9.82 19.89
N THR A 306 -12.09 9.72 18.74
CA THR A 306 -12.74 9.85 17.42
C THR A 306 -13.69 8.68 17.17
N SER A 307 -13.32 7.46 17.56
CA SER A 307 -14.19 6.28 17.45
C SER A 307 -15.48 6.45 18.25
N ASP A 308 -15.40 6.92 19.49
CA ASP A 308 -16.55 7.16 20.36
C ASP A 308 -17.46 8.26 19.82
N LEU A 309 -16.85 9.36 19.33
CA LEU A 309 -17.56 10.47 18.70
C LEU A 309 -18.35 10.01 17.47
N LEU A 310 -17.70 9.30 16.55
CA LEU A 310 -18.34 8.79 15.33
C LEU A 310 -19.39 7.72 15.67
N GLY A 311 -19.15 6.89 16.68
CA GLY A 311 -20.12 5.90 17.16
C GLY A 311 -21.39 6.55 17.69
N THR A 312 -21.27 7.66 18.41
CA THR A 312 -22.42 8.45 18.89
C THR A 312 -23.21 9.05 17.71
N LYS A 313 -22.52 9.67 16.75
CA LYS A 313 -23.15 10.24 15.55
C LYS A 313 -23.83 9.16 14.69
N MET A 314 -23.24 7.97 14.56
CA MET A 314 -23.86 6.85 13.86
C MET A 314 -25.18 6.42 14.49
N LYS A 315 -25.25 6.31 15.83
CA LYS A 315 -26.50 5.96 16.53
C LYS A 315 -27.59 7.01 16.29
N GLN A 316 -27.23 8.29 16.26
CA GLN A 316 -28.16 9.37 15.93
C GLN A 316 -28.71 9.24 14.51
N LEU A 317 -27.83 9.03 13.52
CA LEU A 317 -28.22 8.85 12.11
C LEU A 317 -29.06 7.59 11.90
N GLU A 318 -28.80 6.52 12.64
CA GLU A 318 -29.63 5.32 12.62
C GLU A 318 -31.05 5.59 13.11
N GLN A 319 -31.21 6.30 14.22
CA GLN A 319 -32.54 6.70 14.73
C GLN A 319 -33.25 7.67 13.77
N GLU A 320 -32.53 8.59 13.13
CA GLU A 320 -33.07 9.46 12.09
C GLU A 320 -33.52 8.66 10.86
N ALA A 321 -32.74 7.65 10.45
CA ALA A 321 -33.09 6.77 9.35
C ALA A 321 -34.33 5.92 9.64
N HIS A 322 -34.47 5.37 10.85
CA HIS A 322 -35.66 4.62 11.27
C HIS A 322 -36.92 5.48 11.25
N ARG A 323 -36.83 6.71 11.79
CA ARG A 323 -37.94 7.68 11.76
C ARG A 323 -38.31 8.07 10.34
N ALA A 324 -37.33 8.40 9.50
CA ALA A 324 -37.56 8.75 8.11
C ALA A 324 -38.17 7.58 7.31
N ALA A 325 -37.75 6.35 7.59
CA ALA A 325 -38.29 5.16 6.93
C ALA A 325 -39.67 4.73 7.45
N GLY A 326 -40.11 5.26 8.59
CA GLY A 326 -41.34 4.85 9.28
C GLY A 326 -41.27 3.43 9.88
N GLN A 327 -40.08 2.83 9.94
CA GLN A 327 -39.88 1.49 10.48
C GLN A 327 -38.41 1.25 10.87
N ILE A 328 -38.20 0.27 11.76
CA ILE A 328 -36.87 -0.20 12.11
C ILE A 328 -36.35 -1.13 11.03
N PHE A 329 -35.10 -0.95 10.62
CA PHE A 329 -34.38 -1.82 9.70
C PHE A 329 -32.88 -1.74 9.95
N LEU A 330 -32.14 -2.73 9.45
CA LEU A 330 -30.68 -2.74 9.54
C LEU A 330 -30.10 -1.75 8.53
N VAL A 331 -29.62 -0.60 9.02
CA VAL A 331 -29.10 0.50 8.17
C VAL A 331 -27.90 0.09 7.32
N THR A 332 -27.11 -0.89 7.79
CA THR A 332 -25.98 -1.46 7.04
C THR A 332 -26.42 -2.43 5.93
N SER A 333 -27.69 -2.87 5.90
CA SER A 333 -28.22 -3.80 4.91
C SER A 333 -28.73 -3.07 3.66
N ASN A 334 -27.95 -3.15 2.58
CA ASN A 334 -28.36 -2.63 1.27
C ASN A 334 -29.63 -3.28 0.73
N THR A 335 -29.89 -4.54 1.09
CA THR A 335 -31.11 -5.26 0.66
C THR A 335 -32.35 -4.69 1.33
N GLN A 336 -32.32 -4.53 2.66
CA GLN A 336 -33.45 -3.94 3.39
C GLN A 336 -33.69 -2.49 2.98
N LEU A 337 -32.61 -1.70 2.84
CA LEU A 337 -32.70 -0.33 2.34
C LEU A 337 -33.33 -0.27 0.95
N ARG A 338 -32.95 -1.18 0.04
CA ARG A 338 -33.52 -1.25 -1.31
C ARG A 338 -35.03 -1.46 -1.26
N THR A 339 -35.49 -2.43 -0.49
CA THR A 339 -36.93 -2.70 -0.29
C THR A 339 -37.65 -1.46 0.25
N ILE A 340 -37.07 -0.75 1.22
CA ILE A 340 -37.65 0.49 1.75
C ILE A 340 -37.78 1.56 0.68
N LEU A 341 -36.68 1.88 -0.02
CA LEU A 341 -36.65 2.97 -0.99
C LEU A 341 -37.57 2.73 -2.19
N PHE A 342 -37.66 1.47 -2.66
CA PHE A 342 -38.28 1.18 -3.95
C PHE A 342 -39.59 0.42 -3.85
N GLU A 343 -39.80 -0.45 -2.86
CA GLU A 343 -41.07 -1.17 -2.73
C GLU A 343 -42.04 -0.42 -1.82
N LYS A 344 -41.55 0.12 -0.69
CA LYS A 344 -42.39 0.84 0.29
C LYS A 344 -42.58 2.31 -0.06
N LEU A 345 -41.49 3.07 -0.14
CA LEU A 345 -41.53 4.51 -0.42
C LEU A 345 -41.72 4.82 -1.91
N ARG A 346 -41.51 3.81 -2.78
CA ARG A 346 -41.66 3.89 -4.24
C ARG A 346 -41.00 5.13 -4.87
N LEU A 347 -39.82 5.52 -4.37
CA LEU A 347 -39.17 6.77 -4.78
C LEU A 347 -38.77 6.76 -6.27
N HIS A 348 -38.59 5.58 -6.86
CA HIS A 348 -38.30 5.43 -8.28
C HIS A 348 -39.46 5.83 -9.20
N GLU A 349 -40.72 5.68 -8.76
CA GLU A 349 -41.91 6.10 -9.53
C GLU A 349 -42.04 7.63 -9.55
N ARG A 350 -41.53 8.29 -8.52
CA ARG A 350 -41.55 9.76 -8.35
C ARG A 350 -40.35 10.47 -8.99
N CYS A 351 -39.42 9.71 -9.56
CA CYS A 351 -38.23 10.27 -10.19
C CYS A 351 -38.51 10.59 -11.65
N GLU A 352 -38.85 11.85 -11.96
CA GLU A 352 -39.15 12.27 -13.32
C GLU A 352 -37.92 12.13 -14.23
N LYS A 353 -38.06 11.33 -15.30
CA LYS A 353 -37.15 11.25 -16.48
C LYS A 353 -35.70 10.78 -16.24
N LYS A 354 -35.28 10.42 -15.03
CA LYS A 354 -33.94 9.83 -14.77
C LYS A 354 -34.02 8.32 -14.59
N LYS A 355 -33.40 7.55 -15.50
CA LYS A 355 -33.19 6.11 -15.28
C LYS A 355 -32.25 5.94 -14.09
N LEU A 356 -32.80 5.47 -12.97
CA LEU A 356 -32.01 5.14 -11.80
C LEU A 356 -31.01 4.00 -12.12
N PRO A 357 -29.78 4.07 -11.56
CA PRO A 357 -28.79 3.03 -11.75
C PRO A 357 -29.30 1.67 -11.25
N LYS A 358 -29.01 0.60 -12.00
CA LYS A 358 -29.33 -0.79 -11.62
C LYS A 358 -28.07 -1.56 -11.28
N THR A 359 -28.23 -2.60 -10.46
CA THR A 359 -27.15 -3.54 -10.11
C THR A 359 -26.79 -4.39 -11.32
N ILE A 360 -25.49 -4.58 -11.57
CA ILE A 360 -24.99 -5.31 -12.73
C ILE A 360 -25.52 -6.75 -12.77
N ASN A 361 -25.48 -7.45 -11.62
CA ASN A 361 -25.77 -8.87 -11.56
C ASN A 361 -27.28 -9.21 -11.56
N LYS A 362 -28.10 -8.39 -10.89
CA LYS A 362 -29.54 -8.70 -10.68
C LYS A 362 -30.49 -7.73 -11.38
N GLN A 363 -29.96 -6.70 -12.04
CA GLN A 363 -30.74 -5.65 -12.71
C GLN A 363 -31.79 -4.98 -11.78
N GLN A 364 -31.57 -5.05 -10.47
CA GLN A 364 -32.40 -4.42 -9.44
C GLN A 364 -31.96 -2.98 -9.21
N GLN A 365 -32.86 -2.11 -8.76
CA GLN A 365 -32.54 -0.73 -8.43
C GLN A 365 -31.39 -0.64 -7.41
N SER A 366 -30.38 0.17 -7.73
CA SER A 366 -29.17 0.29 -6.95
C SER A 366 -29.38 1.20 -5.73
N THR A 367 -28.71 0.88 -4.63
CA THR A 367 -28.58 1.78 -3.47
C THR A 367 -27.22 2.48 -3.48
N SER A 368 -26.54 2.56 -4.63
CA SER A 368 -25.26 3.27 -4.79
C SER A 368 -25.38 4.76 -4.49
N GLU A 369 -24.28 5.43 -4.19
CA GLU A 369 -24.21 6.88 -3.99
C GLU A 369 -24.89 7.66 -5.13
N ALA A 370 -24.58 7.33 -6.39
CA ALA A 370 -25.21 7.95 -7.56
C ALA A 370 -26.74 7.83 -7.58
N ALA A 371 -27.29 6.71 -7.09
CA ALA A 371 -28.73 6.51 -7.00
C ALA A 371 -29.32 7.31 -5.84
N LEU A 372 -28.67 7.32 -4.67
CA LEU A 372 -29.14 8.05 -3.49
C LEU A 372 -29.11 9.57 -3.69
N LEU A 373 -28.08 10.10 -4.37
CA LEU A 373 -28.00 11.53 -4.71
C LEU A 373 -29.15 11.98 -5.62
N GLN A 374 -29.64 11.11 -6.52
CA GLN A 374 -30.81 11.42 -7.35
C GLN A 374 -32.13 11.39 -6.56
N LEU A 375 -32.16 10.72 -5.41
CA LEU A 375 -33.36 10.54 -4.59
C LEU A 375 -33.41 11.49 -3.38
N GLN A 376 -32.32 12.19 -3.07
CA GLN A 376 -32.19 12.96 -1.83
C GLN A 376 -33.17 14.14 -1.71
N ASP A 377 -33.62 14.68 -2.85
CA ASP A 377 -34.60 15.77 -2.87
C ASP A 377 -36.05 15.25 -2.75
N LEU A 378 -36.28 13.96 -3.02
CA LEU A 378 -37.61 13.34 -2.97
C LEU A 378 -37.99 12.89 -1.56
N HIS A 379 -36.99 12.60 -0.73
CA HIS A 379 -37.18 12.04 0.61
C HIS A 379 -35.92 12.27 1.49
N PRO A 380 -36.04 12.48 2.81
CA PRO A 380 -34.87 12.69 3.68
C PRO A 380 -33.97 11.45 3.86
N LEU A 381 -34.54 10.24 3.78
CA LEU A 381 -33.82 8.99 4.02
C LEU A 381 -32.53 8.82 3.18
N PRO A 382 -32.51 9.02 1.84
CA PRO A 382 -31.28 8.96 1.05
C PRO A 382 -30.14 9.83 1.58
N LYS A 383 -30.41 11.08 1.99
CA LYS A 383 -29.38 11.99 2.54
C LYS A 383 -28.82 11.45 3.86
N ILE A 384 -29.69 10.99 4.75
CA ILE A 384 -29.29 10.37 6.03
C ILE A 384 -28.41 9.13 5.80
N ILE A 385 -28.76 8.30 4.82
CA ILE A 385 -27.98 7.10 4.49
C ILE A 385 -26.61 7.45 3.90
N LEU A 386 -26.52 8.48 3.06
CA LEU A 386 -25.25 8.96 2.52
C LEU A 386 -24.32 9.40 3.66
N GLU A 387 -24.84 10.21 4.59
CA GLU A 387 -24.09 10.66 5.77
C GLU A 387 -23.70 9.47 6.67
N TYR A 388 -24.63 8.55 6.96
CA TYR A 388 -24.36 7.35 7.76
C TYR A 388 -23.24 6.52 7.16
N ARG A 389 -23.27 6.28 5.84
CA ARG A 389 -22.23 5.50 5.14
C ARG A 389 -20.88 6.20 5.19
N GLN A 390 -20.84 7.51 5.05
CA GLN A 390 -19.61 8.30 5.16
C GLN A 390 -19.02 8.18 6.57
N VAL A 391 -19.81 8.48 7.62
CA VAL A 391 -19.40 8.38 9.03
C VAL A 391 -18.96 6.95 9.38
N HIS A 392 -19.76 5.95 8.99
CA HIS A 392 -19.45 4.53 9.21
C HIS A 392 -18.15 4.12 8.53
N LYS A 393 -17.90 4.56 7.29
CA LYS A 393 -16.66 4.25 6.57
C LYS A 393 -15.45 4.84 7.27
N ILE A 394 -15.54 6.10 7.69
CA ILE A 394 -14.48 6.75 8.47
C ILE A 394 -14.20 5.99 9.76
N LYS A 395 -15.23 5.72 10.56
CA LYS A 395 -15.08 5.01 11.84
C LYS A 395 -14.54 3.59 11.65
N SER A 396 -15.24 2.76 10.89
CA SER A 396 -14.95 1.34 10.75
C SER A 396 -13.60 1.09 10.07
N THR A 397 -13.33 1.76 8.95
CA THR A 397 -12.12 1.49 8.16
C THR A 397 -10.93 2.31 8.62
N PHE A 398 -11.11 3.62 8.85
CA PHE A 398 -10.00 4.57 9.03
C PHE A 398 -9.77 4.99 10.48
N VAL A 399 -10.55 4.47 11.43
CA VAL A 399 -10.30 4.66 12.86
C VAL A 399 -10.16 3.31 13.55
N ASP A 400 -11.23 2.52 13.63
CA ASP A 400 -11.23 1.20 14.28
C ASP A 400 -10.32 0.21 13.55
N GLY A 401 -10.36 0.21 12.22
CA GLY A 401 -9.46 -0.61 11.41
C GLY A 401 -7.99 -0.24 11.56
N ILE A 402 -7.67 1.02 11.86
CA ILE A 402 -6.29 1.44 12.17
C ILE A 402 -5.92 0.99 13.58
N LEU A 403 -6.81 1.17 14.56
CA LEU A 403 -6.62 0.72 15.93
C LEU A 403 -6.35 -0.80 16.00
N SER A 404 -7.00 -1.62 15.17
CA SER A 404 -6.78 -3.06 15.13
C SER A 404 -5.46 -3.47 14.47
N CYS A 405 -4.86 -2.61 13.64
CA CYS A 405 -3.56 -2.85 13.01
C CYS A 405 -2.36 -2.44 13.88
N MET A 406 -2.60 -1.95 15.11
CA MET A 406 -1.55 -1.51 16.02
C MET A 406 -0.75 -2.67 16.59
N MET A 407 0.50 -2.82 16.15
CA MET A 407 1.42 -3.88 16.59
C MET A 407 2.04 -3.61 17.97
N SER A 408 2.21 -2.33 18.34
CA SER A 408 2.69 -1.89 19.66
C SER A 408 1.91 -0.66 20.10
N LYS A 409 2.18 -0.13 21.30
CA LYS A 409 1.30 0.86 21.96
C LYS A 409 0.85 2.00 21.04
N ASN A 410 1.72 2.57 20.19
CA ASN A 410 1.42 3.73 19.33
C ASN A 410 1.96 3.65 17.89
N TYR A 411 2.30 2.47 17.35
CA TYR A 411 2.96 2.36 16.04
C TYR A 411 2.27 1.37 15.10
N ILE A 412 2.31 1.70 13.80
CA ILE A 412 1.81 0.84 12.72
C ILE A 412 2.75 0.81 11.53
N SER A 413 2.67 -0.26 10.75
CA SER A 413 3.35 -0.40 9.46
C SER A 413 2.41 -1.13 8.50
N SER A 414 2.33 -0.65 7.27
CA SER A 414 1.53 -1.31 6.23
C SER A 414 2.34 -2.41 5.57
N THR A 415 1.68 -3.51 5.21
CA THR A 415 2.25 -4.50 4.29
C THR A 415 2.00 -4.06 2.86
N TRP A 416 3.07 -3.99 2.07
CA TRP A 416 3.06 -3.55 0.68
C TRP A 416 3.21 -4.73 -0.28
N TYR A 417 2.43 -4.71 -1.36
CA TYR A 417 2.37 -5.76 -2.37
C TYR A 417 2.68 -5.20 -3.75
N GLN A 418 3.81 -5.63 -4.30
CA GLN A 418 4.26 -5.22 -5.63
C GLN A 418 3.57 -5.98 -6.77
N THR A 419 3.12 -7.22 -6.52
CA THR A 419 2.62 -8.18 -7.53
C THR A 419 1.09 -8.31 -7.53
N SER A 420 0.38 -7.36 -6.93
CA SER A 420 -1.08 -7.46 -6.69
C SER A 420 -1.95 -6.76 -7.72
N VAL A 421 -1.43 -5.75 -8.42
CA VAL A 421 -2.22 -4.89 -9.31
C VAL A 421 -1.70 -4.96 -10.74
N VAL A 422 -2.57 -5.25 -11.69
CA VAL A 422 -2.22 -5.44 -13.12
C VAL A 422 -1.57 -4.23 -13.79
N THR A 423 -1.82 -3.03 -13.28
CA THR A 423 -1.24 -1.78 -13.80
C THR A 423 0.20 -1.57 -13.34
N GLY A 424 0.71 -2.39 -12.45
CA GLY A 424 2.04 -2.24 -11.88
C GLY A 424 2.12 -1.25 -10.72
N ARG A 425 1.01 -0.66 -10.27
CA ARG A 425 0.95 0.05 -8.98
C ARG A 425 1.23 -0.92 -7.82
N ILE A 426 1.74 -0.40 -6.70
CA ILE A 426 1.78 -1.16 -5.45
C ILE A 426 0.44 -1.05 -4.73
N SER A 427 0.10 -2.03 -3.90
CA SER A 427 -1.02 -1.94 -2.96
C SER A 427 -0.58 -2.09 -1.51
N ALA A 428 -1.34 -1.53 -0.57
CA ALA A 428 -1.10 -1.62 0.86
C ALA A 428 -2.23 -2.37 1.59
N LYS A 429 -1.90 -3.13 2.63
CA LYS A 429 -2.85 -3.73 3.58
C LYS A 429 -2.35 -3.64 5.01
N HIS A 430 -3.30 -3.68 5.95
CA HIS A 430 -3.08 -3.70 7.40
C HIS A 430 -2.20 -2.56 7.96
N PRO A 431 -2.60 -1.28 7.80
CA PRO A 431 -3.80 -0.78 7.12
C PRO A 431 -3.55 -0.47 5.63
N ASN A 432 -4.60 -0.10 4.88
CA ASN A 432 -4.45 0.39 3.51
C ASN A 432 -4.27 1.91 3.50
N PHE A 433 -3.02 2.39 3.57
CA PHE A 433 -2.72 3.83 3.56
C PHE A 433 -3.19 4.55 2.30
N GLN A 434 -3.16 3.88 1.15
CA GLN A 434 -3.58 4.47 -0.13
C GLN A 434 -5.06 4.83 -0.15
N ALA A 435 -5.88 4.19 0.68
CA ALA A 435 -7.32 4.46 0.76
C ALA A 435 -7.68 5.57 1.75
N LEU A 436 -6.71 6.15 2.49
CA LEU A 436 -7.01 7.19 3.48
C LEU A 436 -7.61 8.44 2.80
N PRO A 437 -8.79 8.91 3.26
CA PRO A 437 -9.47 10.03 2.64
C PRO A 437 -8.63 11.29 2.77
N ARG A 438 -8.51 12.02 1.66
CA ARG A 438 -7.81 13.31 1.61
C ARG A 438 -8.64 14.43 2.22
N GLN A 439 -9.95 14.43 1.98
CA GLN A 439 -10.84 15.44 2.54
C GLN A 439 -11.26 15.05 3.97
N PRO A 440 -11.27 16.02 4.90
CA PRO A 440 -11.81 15.79 6.23
C PRO A 440 -13.33 15.63 6.19
N LEU A 441 -13.85 14.85 7.13
CA LEU A 441 -15.28 14.72 7.37
C LEU A 441 -15.71 15.81 8.37
N GLN A 442 -16.74 16.58 8.03
CA GLN A 442 -17.39 17.47 8.99
C GLN A 442 -18.64 16.78 9.54
N ILE A 443 -18.79 16.78 10.87
CA ILE A 443 -19.99 16.28 11.54
C ILE A 443 -20.54 17.32 12.49
N THR A 444 -21.87 17.43 12.53
CA THR A 444 -22.55 18.27 13.50
C THR A 444 -22.76 17.51 14.80
N LYS A 445 -22.31 18.11 15.92
CA LYS A 445 -22.50 17.59 17.27
C LYS A 445 -23.63 18.36 17.96
N LYS A 446 -24.77 17.70 18.14
CA LYS A 446 -25.90 18.25 18.91
C LYS A 446 -25.53 18.25 20.40
N GLN A 447 -25.43 19.44 21.01
CA GLN A 447 -25.28 19.58 22.45
C GLN A 447 -26.68 19.73 23.08
N TYR A 448 -27.02 18.89 24.07
CA TYR A 448 -28.35 18.89 24.71
C TYR A 448 -28.54 19.99 25.77
N ILE A 449 -27.68 21.02 25.77
CA ILE A 449 -27.76 22.14 26.72
C ILE A 449 -28.54 23.27 26.05
N LYS A 450 -29.67 23.67 26.65
CA LYS A 450 -30.49 24.81 26.19
C LYS A 450 -29.60 26.06 25.99
N GLY A 451 -29.53 26.55 24.75
CA GLY A 451 -28.88 27.83 24.41
C GLY A 451 -27.44 27.75 23.84
N LYS A 452 -26.88 26.57 23.56
CA LYS A 452 -25.59 26.46 22.84
C LYS A 452 -25.79 25.94 21.42
N GLU A 453 -25.16 26.62 20.46
CA GLU A 453 -25.19 26.34 19.02
C GLU A 453 -24.67 24.93 18.68
N GLU A 454 -25.08 24.44 17.51
CA GLU A 454 -24.56 23.21 16.92
C GLU A 454 -23.05 23.34 16.67
N GLU A 455 -22.25 22.49 17.34
CA GLU A 455 -20.79 22.49 17.17
C GLU A 455 -20.42 21.63 15.95
N VAL A 456 -19.78 22.23 14.94
CA VAL A 456 -19.23 21.49 13.80
C VAL A 456 -17.85 20.96 14.16
N VAL A 457 -17.70 19.63 14.14
CA VAL A 457 -16.45 18.93 14.42
C VAL A 457 -15.85 18.42 13.11
N THR A 458 -14.58 18.75 12.89
CA THR A 458 -13.82 18.26 11.73
C THR A 458 -13.01 17.02 12.12
N VAL A 459 -13.25 15.91 11.43
CA VAL A 459 -12.56 14.63 11.63
C VAL A 459 -11.70 14.35 10.41
N HIS A 460 -10.38 14.31 10.61
CA HIS A 460 -9.43 13.96 9.56
C HIS A 460 -8.60 12.74 9.96
N PRO A 461 -8.84 11.55 9.35
CA PRO A 461 -8.09 10.34 9.71
C PRO A 461 -6.58 10.46 9.51
N ARG A 462 -6.14 11.23 8.50
CA ARG A 462 -4.71 11.49 8.23
C ARG A 462 -4.04 12.28 9.36
N ALA A 463 -4.79 13.11 10.11
CA ALA A 463 -4.23 13.86 11.23
C ALA A 463 -3.83 12.99 12.44
N MET A 464 -4.24 11.72 12.47
CA MET A 464 -3.92 10.79 13.56
C MET A 464 -2.50 10.23 13.47
N PHE A 465 -1.87 10.37 12.30
CA PHE A 465 -0.47 10.01 12.09
C PHE A 465 0.40 11.23 12.35
N ILE A 466 1.41 11.03 13.19
CA ILE A 466 2.28 12.08 13.67
C ILE A 466 3.73 11.67 13.46
N PRO A 467 4.61 12.59 13.03
CA PRO A 467 6.01 12.26 12.90
C PRO A 467 6.65 12.08 14.28
N GLN A 468 7.82 11.47 14.31
CA GLN A 468 8.64 11.42 15.52
C GLN A 468 9.04 12.83 15.97
N LYS A 469 9.37 13.00 17.26
CA LYS A 469 9.81 14.30 17.78
C LYS A 469 11.12 14.73 17.10
N GLY A 470 11.16 15.95 16.55
CA GLY A 470 12.30 16.47 15.79
C GLY A 470 12.28 16.07 14.30
N TRP A 471 11.18 15.47 13.85
CA TRP A 471 10.95 15.06 12.47
C TRP A 471 9.64 15.65 11.96
N THR A 472 9.56 15.79 10.64
CA THR A 472 8.45 16.35 9.89
C THR A 472 8.12 15.43 8.72
N PHE A 473 6.83 15.33 8.35
CA PHE A 473 6.47 14.65 7.12
C PHE A 473 6.70 15.57 5.92
N LEU A 474 7.27 15.03 4.84
CA LEU A 474 7.42 15.73 3.57
C LEU A 474 6.70 14.93 2.48
N ALA A 475 5.66 15.52 1.89
CA ALA A 475 4.95 14.96 0.75
C ALA A 475 5.53 15.51 -0.56
N ALA A 476 5.81 14.63 -1.52
CA ALA A 476 6.23 14.96 -2.87
C ALA A 476 5.23 14.37 -3.86
N ASP A 477 4.44 15.22 -4.51
CA ASP A 477 3.33 14.83 -5.38
C ASP A 477 3.67 15.05 -6.86
N PHE A 478 3.38 14.05 -7.70
CA PHE A 478 3.51 14.18 -9.15
C PHE A 478 2.26 14.88 -9.72
N CYS A 479 2.35 16.20 -9.88
CA CYS A 479 1.28 17.07 -10.37
C CYS A 479 0.72 16.62 -11.73
N GLN A 480 -0.51 16.11 -11.71
CA GLN A 480 -1.26 15.69 -12.90
C GLN A 480 -0.50 14.68 -13.78
N VAL A 481 0.26 13.76 -13.18
CA VAL A 481 1.15 12.83 -13.88
C VAL A 481 0.46 12.05 -15.01
N GLU A 482 -0.76 11.58 -14.80
CA GLU A 482 -1.49 10.82 -15.82
C GLU A 482 -1.87 11.71 -17.02
N LEU A 483 -2.25 12.96 -16.78
CA LEU A 483 -2.62 13.89 -17.86
C LEU A 483 -1.39 14.38 -18.64
N ARG A 484 -0.26 14.59 -17.96
CA ARG A 484 1.02 14.90 -18.61
C ARG A 484 1.53 13.71 -19.44
N LEU A 485 1.38 12.49 -18.92
CA LEU A 485 1.68 11.27 -19.69
C LEU A 485 0.74 11.08 -20.86
N LEU A 486 -0.55 11.42 -20.72
CA LEU A 486 -1.48 11.42 -21.84
C LEU A 486 -1.00 12.41 -22.91
N ALA A 487 -0.67 13.64 -22.54
CA ALA A 487 -0.15 14.66 -23.46
C ALA A 487 1.13 14.17 -24.18
N HIS A 488 2.04 13.52 -23.45
CA HIS A 488 3.25 12.94 -24.01
C HIS A 488 2.95 11.80 -25.00
N LEU A 489 2.09 10.85 -24.61
CA LEU A 489 1.75 9.67 -25.42
C LEU A 489 0.90 10.02 -26.65
N SER A 490 0.02 11.02 -26.53
CA SER A 490 -0.77 11.51 -27.65
C SER A 490 0.00 12.47 -28.54
N SER A 491 0.97 13.19 -27.98
CA SER A 491 1.60 14.35 -28.63
C SER A 491 0.58 15.43 -29.04
N ASP A 492 -0.46 15.61 -28.21
CA ASP A 492 -1.50 16.59 -28.48
C ASP A 492 -0.98 18.03 -28.30
N PRO A 493 -1.05 18.88 -29.34
CA PRO A 493 -0.41 20.19 -29.32
C PRO A 493 -1.01 21.12 -28.27
N GLU A 494 -2.31 21.03 -28.01
CA GLU A 494 -2.97 21.90 -27.04
C GLU A 494 -2.64 21.48 -25.61
N LEU A 495 -2.65 20.17 -25.31
CA LEU A 495 -2.20 19.69 -24.00
C LEU A 495 -0.72 20.00 -23.76
N LEU A 496 0.14 19.79 -24.76
CA LEU A 496 1.56 20.12 -24.67
C LEU A 496 1.77 21.61 -24.44
N ARG A 497 1.02 22.47 -25.15
CA ARG A 497 1.04 23.93 -24.96
C ARG A 497 0.61 24.33 -23.55
N ILE A 498 -0.41 23.70 -22.98
CA ILE A 498 -0.84 24.01 -21.60
C ILE A 498 0.29 23.67 -20.61
N PHE A 499 0.94 22.52 -20.79
CA PHE A 499 2.01 22.08 -19.90
C PHE A 499 3.37 22.75 -20.11
N THR A 500 3.52 23.67 -21.08
CA THR A 500 4.71 24.54 -21.12
C THR A 500 4.78 25.47 -19.92
N ASN A 501 3.65 25.74 -19.26
CA ASN A 501 3.62 26.37 -17.96
C ASN A 501 3.68 25.28 -16.87
N PRO A 502 4.76 25.20 -16.06
CA PRO A 502 4.89 24.16 -15.03
C PRO A 502 3.80 24.22 -13.97
N GLN A 503 3.22 25.41 -13.73
CA GLN A 503 2.16 25.66 -12.75
C GLN A 503 0.75 25.51 -13.31
N ALA A 504 0.58 25.14 -14.58
CA ALA A 504 -0.74 25.00 -15.18
C ALA A 504 -1.56 23.92 -14.47
N ASP A 505 -2.79 24.27 -14.11
CA ASP A 505 -3.78 23.33 -13.58
C ASP A 505 -4.91 23.17 -14.58
N VAL A 506 -4.75 22.20 -15.48
CA VAL A 506 -5.74 21.90 -16.54
C VAL A 506 -7.14 21.70 -15.97
N PHE A 507 -7.28 21.13 -14.76
CA PHE A 507 -8.58 20.89 -14.17
C PHE A 507 -9.25 22.19 -13.72
N THR A 508 -8.48 23.13 -13.17
CA THR A 508 -8.97 24.46 -12.81
C THR A 508 -9.33 25.26 -14.07
N MET A 509 -8.48 25.23 -15.09
CA MET A 509 -8.73 25.89 -16.37
C MET A 509 -10.03 25.38 -17.02
N LEU A 510 -10.22 24.06 -17.08
CA LEU A 510 -11.43 23.46 -17.63
C LEU A 510 -12.66 23.74 -16.77
N ALA A 511 -12.54 23.74 -15.44
CA ALA A 511 -13.64 24.09 -14.55
C ALA A 511 -14.07 25.56 -14.73
N SER A 512 -13.11 26.47 -14.87
CA SER A 512 -13.34 27.90 -15.15
C SER A 512 -14.09 28.09 -16.46
N GLN A 513 -13.60 27.48 -17.54
CA GLN A 513 -14.26 27.54 -18.85
C GLN A 513 -15.67 26.97 -18.82
N TRP A 514 -15.86 25.84 -18.12
CA TRP A 514 -17.17 25.19 -18.04
C TRP A 514 -18.18 26.01 -17.24
N LYS A 515 -17.76 26.62 -16.13
CA LYS A 515 -18.65 27.44 -15.28
C LYS A 515 -18.78 28.88 -15.78
N GLY A 516 -17.95 29.32 -16.72
CA GLY A 516 -17.92 30.71 -17.19
C GLY A 516 -17.44 31.69 -16.11
N VAL A 517 -16.56 31.23 -15.20
CA VAL A 517 -15.99 32.02 -14.09
C VAL A 517 -14.48 32.12 -14.25
N SER A 518 -13.82 33.04 -13.55
CA SER A 518 -12.35 33.12 -13.58
C SER A 518 -11.71 31.93 -12.83
N GLU A 519 -10.45 31.58 -13.14
CA GLU A 519 -9.74 30.48 -12.45
C GLU A 519 -9.64 30.69 -10.93
N GLY A 520 -9.58 31.94 -10.47
CA GLY A 520 -9.53 32.27 -9.03
C GLY A 520 -10.84 32.02 -8.28
N GLU A 521 -11.96 31.91 -9.01
CA GLU A 521 -13.30 31.64 -8.46
C GLU A 521 -13.66 30.15 -8.48
N VAL A 522 -12.81 29.31 -9.08
CA VAL A 522 -13.01 27.87 -9.14
C VAL A 522 -12.82 27.26 -7.76
N THR A 523 -13.86 26.60 -7.26
CA THR A 523 -13.78 25.91 -5.96
C THR A 523 -13.04 24.58 -6.08
N SER A 524 -12.59 24.03 -4.94
CA SER A 524 -11.96 22.69 -4.91
C SER A 524 -12.92 21.58 -5.39
N GLU A 525 -14.23 21.74 -5.16
CA GLU A 525 -15.25 20.81 -5.63
C GLU A 525 -15.38 20.87 -7.16
N ASP A 526 -15.41 22.07 -7.72
CA ASP A 526 -15.45 22.29 -9.18
C ASP A 526 -14.25 21.65 -9.88
N ARG A 527 -13.06 21.86 -9.31
CA ARG A 527 -11.82 21.27 -9.82
C ARG A 527 -11.85 19.73 -9.79
N GLU A 528 -12.31 19.14 -8.69
CA GLU A 528 -12.45 17.68 -8.56
C GLU A 528 -13.52 17.13 -9.52
N HIS A 529 -14.60 17.88 -9.75
CA HIS A 529 -15.61 17.53 -10.75
C HIS A 529 -15.04 17.54 -12.17
N ALA A 530 -14.33 18.60 -12.55
CA ALA A 530 -13.65 18.68 -13.85
C ALA A 530 -12.65 17.53 -14.03
N LYS A 531 -11.87 17.21 -12.99
CA LYS A 531 -10.96 16.06 -12.98
C LYS A 531 -11.68 14.73 -13.28
N ARG A 532 -12.82 14.49 -12.65
CA ARG A 532 -13.63 13.27 -12.90
C ARG A 532 -14.14 13.20 -14.34
N ILE A 533 -14.52 14.35 -14.91
CA ILE A 533 -15.00 14.43 -16.30
C ILE A 533 -13.87 14.11 -17.27
N VAL A 534 -12.72 14.77 -17.15
CA VAL A 534 -11.54 14.55 -18.02
C VAL A 534 -11.15 13.08 -18.03
N TYR A 535 -10.94 12.48 -16.84
CA TYR A 535 -10.56 11.07 -16.79
C TYR A 535 -11.67 10.13 -17.25
N SER A 536 -12.95 10.53 -17.14
CA SER A 536 -14.03 9.72 -17.70
C SER A 536 -14.01 9.72 -19.23
N VAL A 537 -13.73 10.86 -19.86
CA VAL A 537 -13.62 10.97 -21.31
C VAL A 537 -12.37 10.23 -21.82
N VAL A 538 -11.21 10.50 -21.24
CA VAL A 538 -9.91 9.91 -21.65
C VAL A 538 -9.93 8.37 -21.55
N TYR A 539 -10.53 7.84 -20.48
CA TYR A 539 -10.59 6.40 -20.22
C TYR A 539 -11.85 5.71 -20.79
N GLY A 540 -12.58 6.41 -21.65
CA GLY A 540 -13.70 5.87 -22.41
C GLY A 540 -14.87 5.41 -21.54
N ALA A 541 -15.18 6.14 -20.47
CA ALA A 541 -16.39 5.88 -19.69
C ALA A 541 -17.61 5.85 -20.62
N GLY A 542 -18.47 4.84 -20.46
CA GLY A 542 -19.70 4.75 -21.25
C GLY A 542 -20.58 5.99 -21.05
N ARG A 543 -21.36 6.32 -22.07
CA ARG A 543 -22.25 7.49 -22.13
C ARG A 543 -23.11 7.65 -20.87
N GLU A 544 -23.66 6.55 -20.35
CA GLU A 544 -24.49 6.55 -19.14
C GLU A 544 -23.71 6.95 -17.89
N ARG A 545 -22.44 6.51 -17.78
CA ARG A 545 -21.57 6.88 -16.66
C ARG A 545 -21.15 8.34 -16.75
N LEU A 546 -20.80 8.83 -17.95
CA LEU A 546 -20.43 10.22 -18.17
C LEU A 546 -21.62 11.16 -17.90
N SER A 547 -22.82 10.79 -18.34
CA SER A 547 -24.07 11.49 -18.02
C SER A 547 -24.30 11.60 -16.51
N GLY A 548 -24.11 10.51 -15.76
CA GLY A 548 -24.22 10.52 -14.30
C GLY A 548 -23.20 11.43 -13.61
N ILE A 549 -21.97 11.51 -14.13
CA ILE A 549 -20.92 12.39 -13.59
C ILE A 549 -21.23 13.86 -13.93
N LEU A 550 -21.64 14.15 -15.15
CA LEU A 550 -21.96 15.51 -15.60
C LEU A 550 -23.29 16.04 -15.06
N GLY A 551 -24.21 15.16 -14.63
CA GLY A 551 -25.56 15.55 -14.23
C GLY A 551 -26.47 15.95 -15.40
N VAL A 552 -26.11 15.59 -16.64
CA VAL A 552 -26.84 15.94 -17.88
C VAL A 552 -27.42 14.70 -18.56
N SER A 553 -28.23 14.87 -19.61
CA SER A 553 -28.76 13.74 -20.39
C SER A 553 -27.66 12.94 -21.10
N ALA A 554 -27.94 11.68 -21.42
CA ALA A 554 -27.01 10.81 -22.16
C ALA A 554 -26.56 11.44 -23.50
N ASP A 555 -27.48 12.09 -24.21
CA ASP A 555 -27.17 12.72 -25.50
C ASP A 555 -26.27 13.96 -25.33
N ARG A 556 -26.54 14.80 -24.33
CA ARG A 556 -25.65 15.94 -24.01
C ARG A 556 -24.27 15.48 -23.55
N ALA A 557 -24.19 14.38 -22.80
CA ALA A 557 -22.92 13.79 -22.41
C ALA A 557 -22.13 13.28 -23.62
N SER A 558 -22.80 12.70 -24.61
CA SER A 558 -22.16 12.28 -25.87
C SER A 558 -21.63 13.48 -26.65
N GLN A 559 -22.46 14.51 -26.84
CA GLN A 559 -22.05 15.75 -27.51
C GLN A 559 -20.85 16.42 -26.83
N PHE A 560 -20.82 16.40 -25.50
CA PHE A 560 -19.69 16.89 -24.72
C PHE A 560 -18.43 16.07 -24.98
N GLN A 561 -18.53 14.73 -24.95
CA GLN A 561 -17.41 13.84 -25.24
C GLN A 561 -16.87 14.07 -26.65
N ASP A 562 -17.74 14.21 -27.64
CA ASP A 562 -17.37 14.45 -29.04
C ASP A 562 -16.66 15.80 -29.17
N SER A 563 -17.20 16.85 -28.56
CA SER A 563 -16.57 18.18 -28.54
C SER A 563 -15.19 18.16 -27.87
N PHE A 564 -15.05 17.47 -26.74
CA PHE A 564 -13.77 17.34 -26.04
C PHE A 564 -12.73 16.63 -26.92
N LEU A 565 -13.09 15.51 -27.56
CA LEU A 565 -12.19 14.77 -28.44
C LEU A 565 -11.88 15.51 -29.75
N GLN A 566 -12.79 16.39 -30.22
CA GLN A 566 -12.53 17.28 -31.36
C GLN A 566 -11.54 18.40 -31.03
N THR A 567 -11.53 18.89 -29.79
CA THR A 567 -10.53 19.84 -29.29
C THR A 567 -9.16 19.16 -29.16
N TYR A 568 -9.12 17.97 -28.56
CA TYR A 568 -7.89 17.20 -28.32
C TYR A 568 -7.75 16.03 -29.31
N ARG A 569 -7.62 16.36 -30.60
CA ARG A 569 -7.71 15.37 -31.71
C ARG A 569 -6.66 14.27 -31.60
N GLU A 570 -5.46 14.60 -31.16
CA GLU A 570 -4.37 13.63 -31.06
C GLU A 570 -4.60 12.65 -29.89
N VAL A 571 -5.36 13.05 -28.87
CA VAL A 571 -5.83 12.14 -27.83
C VAL A 571 -6.76 11.07 -28.42
N GLN A 572 -7.70 11.47 -29.28
CA GLN A 572 -8.57 10.52 -29.97
C GLN A 572 -7.78 9.57 -30.88
N ALA A 573 -6.82 10.11 -31.65
CA ALA A 573 -5.95 9.32 -32.51
C ALA A 573 -5.09 8.33 -31.69
N PHE A 574 -4.59 8.74 -30.53
CA PHE A 574 -3.86 7.86 -29.61
C PHE A 574 -4.72 6.71 -29.08
N ILE A 575 -5.96 6.99 -28.67
CA ILE A 575 -6.92 5.98 -28.21
C ILE A 575 -7.14 4.93 -29.30
N GLN A 576 -7.44 5.36 -30.53
CA GLN A 576 -7.69 4.47 -31.67
C GLN A 576 -6.46 3.64 -32.03
N ARG A 577 -5.27 4.26 -32.12
CA ARG A 577 -4.01 3.55 -32.38
C ARG A 577 -3.71 2.50 -31.32
N THR A 578 -3.94 2.82 -30.04
CA THR A 578 -3.72 1.89 -28.92
C THR A 578 -4.65 0.68 -29.02
N ILE A 579 -5.93 0.90 -29.33
CA ILE A 579 -6.91 -0.18 -29.51
C ILE A 579 -6.51 -1.07 -30.69
N GLN A 580 -6.22 -0.48 -31.86
CA GLN A 580 -5.79 -1.22 -33.05
C GLN A 580 -4.53 -2.05 -32.80
N LEU A 581 -3.53 -1.46 -32.13
CA LEU A 581 -2.32 -2.16 -31.73
C LEU A 581 -2.65 -3.36 -30.84
N CYS A 582 -3.53 -3.17 -29.85
CA CYS A 582 -3.92 -4.24 -28.94
C CYS A 582 -4.69 -5.37 -29.63
N HIS A 583 -5.57 -5.08 -30.60
CA HIS A 583 -6.22 -6.10 -31.42
C HIS A 583 -5.21 -6.94 -32.21
N LYS A 584 -4.20 -6.29 -32.79
CA LYS A 584 -3.18 -6.93 -33.63
C LYS A 584 -2.28 -7.88 -32.84
N GLN A 585 -1.82 -7.48 -31.65
CA GLN A 585 -0.81 -8.23 -30.88
C GLN A 585 -1.34 -8.92 -29.60
N GLY A 586 -2.55 -8.59 -29.15
CA GLY A 586 -3.17 -9.16 -27.94
C GLY A 586 -2.67 -8.57 -26.62
N TYR A 587 -1.84 -7.53 -26.65
CA TYR A 587 -1.31 -6.85 -25.46
C TYR A 587 -0.95 -5.39 -25.73
N VAL A 588 -0.67 -4.64 -24.65
CA VAL A 588 -0.11 -3.27 -24.70
C VAL A 588 1.10 -3.15 -23.76
N LEU A 589 1.94 -2.13 -23.97
CA LEU A 589 3.19 -1.90 -23.24
C LEU A 589 3.21 -0.50 -22.61
N SER A 590 3.60 -0.36 -21.34
CA SER A 590 3.93 0.95 -20.77
C SER A 590 5.19 1.55 -21.41
N ILE A 591 5.49 2.83 -21.11
CA ILE A 591 6.73 3.51 -21.55
C ILE A 591 7.99 2.71 -21.19
N MET A 592 8.02 2.04 -20.03
CA MET A 592 9.17 1.25 -19.58
C MET A 592 9.08 -0.23 -19.97
N GLY A 593 8.17 -0.59 -20.89
CA GLY A 593 8.06 -1.94 -21.47
C GLY A 593 7.30 -2.95 -20.63
N ARG A 594 6.54 -2.51 -19.60
CA ARG A 594 5.66 -3.41 -18.83
C ARG A 594 4.51 -3.86 -19.72
N ARG A 595 4.32 -5.18 -19.85
CA ARG A 595 3.26 -5.76 -20.68
C ARG A 595 1.96 -5.99 -19.93
N ARG A 596 0.84 -5.68 -20.59
CA ARG A 596 -0.51 -6.10 -20.20
C ARG A 596 -1.17 -6.86 -21.34
N THR A 597 -1.29 -8.17 -21.17
CA THR A 597 -2.04 -9.04 -22.08
C THR A 597 -3.55 -8.88 -21.84
N LEU A 598 -4.32 -8.80 -22.92
CA LEU A 598 -5.77 -8.60 -22.91
C LEU A 598 -6.43 -9.67 -23.79
N PRO A 599 -6.64 -10.89 -23.28
CA PRO A 599 -7.14 -12.02 -24.09
C PRO A 599 -8.53 -11.74 -24.69
N ASN A 600 -9.31 -10.92 -23.99
CA ASN A 600 -10.67 -10.54 -24.37
C ASN A 600 -10.73 -9.42 -25.42
N ILE A 601 -9.60 -8.91 -25.93
CA ILE A 601 -9.58 -7.83 -26.93
C ILE A 601 -10.27 -8.25 -28.24
N ASN A 602 -10.26 -9.54 -28.58
CA ASN A 602 -10.92 -10.06 -29.77
C ASN A 602 -12.20 -10.85 -29.43
N SER A 603 -12.79 -10.62 -28.25
CA SER A 603 -14.03 -11.31 -27.85
C SER A 603 -15.17 -11.01 -28.83
N PRO A 604 -16.00 -12.02 -29.21
CA PRO A 604 -17.19 -11.79 -30.00
C PRO A 604 -18.24 -10.98 -29.21
N ASP A 605 -18.28 -11.14 -27.88
CA ASP A 605 -19.12 -10.33 -27.00
C ASP A 605 -18.63 -8.87 -27.00
N TRP A 606 -19.50 -7.98 -27.49
CA TRP A 606 -19.22 -6.56 -27.63
C TRP A 606 -18.91 -5.89 -26.28
N GLY A 607 -19.63 -6.22 -25.21
CA GLY A 607 -19.43 -5.60 -23.90
C GLY A 607 -18.08 -5.98 -23.29
N ILE A 608 -17.70 -7.25 -23.41
CA ILE A 608 -16.40 -7.78 -22.99
C ILE A 608 -15.26 -7.17 -23.82
N ARG A 609 -15.44 -7.09 -25.15
CA ARG A 609 -14.45 -6.47 -26.06
C ARG A 609 -14.22 -5.00 -25.74
N MET A 610 -15.30 -4.21 -25.64
CA MET A 610 -15.23 -2.80 -25.25
C MET A 610 -14.56 -2.60 -23.89
N GLN A 611 -14.74 -3.53 -22.95
CA GLN A 611 -14.03 -3.47 -21.67
C GLN A 611 -12.53 -3.69 -21.84
N ALA A 612 -12.11 -4.64 -22.68
CA ALA A 612 -10.70 -4.87 -22.98
C ALA A 612 -10.05 -3.67 -23.69
N GLU A 613 -10.75 -3.05 -24.64
CA GLU A 613 -10.29 -1.82 -25.31
C GLU A 613 -10.04 -0.68 -24.31
N ARG A 614 -10.99 -0.42 -23.40
CA ARG A 614 -10.81 0.58 -22.32
C ARG A 614 -9.63 0.22 -21.40
N GLN A 615 -9.47 -1.06 -21.07
CA GLN A 615 -8.35 -1.53 -20.26
C GLN A 615 -7.00 -1.30 -20.95
N ALA A 616 -6.93 -1.44 -22.28
CA ALA A 616 -5.71 -1.19 -23.05
C ALA A 616 -5.24 0.27 -22.92
N VAL A 617 -6.15 1.21 -23.21
CA VAL A 617 -5.88 2.65 -23.12
C VAL A 617 -5.51 3.06 -21.70
N ASN A 618 -6.29 2.62 -20.70
CA ASN A 618 -6.03 2.94 -19.30
C ASN A 618 -4.67 2.42 -18.84
N PHE A 619 -4.29 1.22 -19.28
CA PHE A 619 -3.02 0.62 -18.91
C PHE A 619 -1.82 1.40 -19.48
N MET A 620 -1.88 1.88 -20.72
CA MET A 620 -0.81 2.68 -21.32
C MET A 620 -0.45 3.89 -20.45
N VAL A 621 -1.46 4.62 -19.95
CA VAL A 621 -1.26 5.80 -19.10
C VAL A 621 -0.92 5.41 -17.66
N GLN A 622 -1.76 4.61 -17.01
CA GLN A 622 -1.60 4.27 -15.58
C GLN A 622 -0.38 3.39 -15.32
N GLY A 623 -0.06 2.49 -16.25
CA GLY A 623 1.13 1.65 -16.16
C GLY A 623 2.41 2.47 -16.29
N SER A 624 2.42 3.43 -17.22
CA SER A 624 3.54 4.37 -17.37
C SER A 624 3.69 5.28 -16.15
N ALA A 625 2.59 5.75 -15.56
CA ALA A 625 2.62 6.53 -14.32
C ALA A 625 3.18 5.71 -13.15
N ALA A 626 2.76 4.44 -13.02
CA ALA A 626 3.27 3.54 -11.99
C ALA A 626 4.77 3.27 -12.17
N ASP A 627 5.23 3.07 -13.41
CA ASP A 627 6.63 2.85 -13.71
C ASP A 627 7.47 4.10 -13.40
N LEU A 628 6.97 5.29 -13.74
CA LEU A 628 7.60 6.56 -13.40
C LEU A 628 7.74 6.76 -11.89
N CYS A 629 6.65 6.55 -11.13
CA CYS A 629 6.66 6.68 -9.68
C CYS A 629 7.67 5.72 -9.04
N LYS A 630 7.68 4.46 -9.49
CA LYS A 630 8.63 3.45 -8.99
C LYS A 630 10.08 3.79 -9.34
N MET A 631 10.33 4.31 -10.54
CA MET A 631 11.66 4.78 -10.92
C MET A 631 12.14 5.89 -10.00
N ALA A 632 11.28 6.88 -9.73
CA ALA A 632 11.59 7.97 -8.82
C ALA A 632 11.89 7.44 -7.40
N MET A 633 11.05 6.53 -6.88
CA MET A 633 11.29 5.89 -5.58
C MET A 633 12.66 5.20 -5.52
N ILE A 634 13.04 4.43 -6.54
CA ILE A 634 14.35 3.76 -6.58
C ILE A 634 15.50 4.77 -6.62
N ARG A 635 15.38 5.84 -7.42
CA ARG A 635 16.42 6.86 -7.56
C ARG A 635 16.61 7.68 -6.29
N ILE A 636 15.52 8.13 -5.68
CA ILE A 636 15.55 8.86 -4.41
C ILE A 636 16.13 7.95 -3.32
N PHE A 637 15.67 6.70 -3.24
CA PHE A 637 16.20 5.73 -2.30
C PHE A 637 17.71 5.55 -2.47
N LYS A 638 18.20 5.39 -3.72
CA LYS A 638 19.63 5.32 -4.03
C LYS A 638 20.40 6.54 -3.52
N LEU A 639 19.90 7.73 -3.80
CA LEU A 639 20.54 9.00 -3.43
C LEU A 639 20.64 9.17 -1.91
N VAL A 640 19.56 8.88 -1.19
CA VAL A 640 19.53 8.98 0.28
C VAL A 640 20.40 7.90 0.92
N SER A 641 20.41 6.70 0.35
CA SER A 641 21.26 5.60 0.84
C SER A 641 22.75 5.82 0.58
N SER A 642 23.13 6.51 -0.51
CA SER A 642 24.54 6.81 -0.82
C SER A 642 25.11 7.98 -0.02
N THR A 643 24.27 8.70 0.72
CA THR A 643 24.63 9.95 1.39
C THR A 643 24.45 9.82 2.89
N ASN A 644 25.50 10.10 3.67
CA ASN A 644 25.42 10.03 5.14
C ASN A 644 24.70 11.24 5.77
N SER A 645 24.63 12.38 5.07
CA SER A 645 24.01 13.61 5.57
C SER A 645 22.47 13.62 5.51
N LEU A 646 21.85 12.69 4.76
CA LEU A 646 20.39 12.63 4.62
C LEU A 646 19.81 11.46 5.43
N SER A 647 18.90 11.75 6.34
CA SER A 647 18.19 10.79 7.19
C SER A 647 16.75 10.52 6.72
N ALA A 648 16.29 11.20 5.66
CA ALA A 648 14.96 11.09 5.10
C ALA A 648 14.55 9.63 4.81
N ARG A 649 13.36 9.23 5.23
CA ARG A 649 12.84 7.87 5.03
C ARG A 649 11.53 7.91 4.28
N LEU A 650 11.43 7.13 3.21
CA LEU A 650 10.16 6.92 2.52
C LEU A 650 9.26 6.03 3.40
N ILE A 651 8.11 6.54 3.82
CA ILE A 651 7.19 5.85 4.73
C ILE A 651 5.94 5.33 4.03
N ALA A 652 5.48 6.02 2.99
CA ALA A 652 4.30 5.62 2.23
C ALA A 652 4.36 6.15 0.79
N GLN A 653 3.68 5.44 -0.11
CA GLN A 653 3.33 5.94 -1.44
C GLN A 653 1.80 5.95 -1.55
N LEU A 654 1.22 7.14 -1.73
CA LEU A 654 -0.20 7.40 -1.83
C LEU A 654 -0.53 7.79 -3.27
N HIS A 655 -0.73 6.79 -4.14
CA HIS A 655 -0.91 7.00 -5.58
C HIS A 655 0.30 7.71 -6.23
N ASP A 656 0.14 8.95 -6.64
CA ASP A 656 1.15 9.84 -7.23
C ASP A 656 1.93 10.65 -6.18
N GLU A 657 1.65 10.45 -4.90
CA GLU A 657 2.35 11.12 -3.80
C GLU A 657 3.34 10.18 -3.09
N LEU A 658 4.56 10.65 -2.89
CA LEU A 658 5.59 10.01 -2.07
C LEU A 658 5.70 10.74 -0.74
N LEU A 659 5.50 10.01 0.36
CA LEU A 659 5.55 10.59 1.69
C LEU A 659 6.79 10.14 2.44
N TYR A 660 7.55 11.12 2.92
CA TYR A 660 8.78 10.93 3.67
C TYR A 660 8.61 11.38 5.11
N GLU A 661 9.33 10.76 6.03
CA GLU A 661 9.64 11.30 7.35
C GLU A 661 11.08 11.83 7.31
N VAL A 662 11.27 13.11 7.64
CA VAL A 662 12.55 13.84 7.48
C VAL A 662 12.87 14.59 8.75
N GLU A 663 14.13 14.57 9.18
CA GLU A 663 14.57 15.38 10.33
C GLU A 663 14.34 16.87 10.04
N ASP A 664 13.85 17.62 11.03
CA ASP A 664 13.44 19.03 10.87
C ASP A 664 14.55 19.91 10.25
N SER A 665 15.81 19.64 10.64
CA SER A 665 17.00 20.35 10.15
C SER A 665 17.31 20.10 8.66
N GLN A 666 16.76 19.04 8.08
CA GLN A 666 17.09 18.57 6.73
C GLN A 666 15.96 18.82 5.71
N VAL A 667 14.80 19.29 6.15
CA VAL A 667 13.58 19.41 5.31
C VAL A 667 13.85 20.24 4.04
N GLU A 668 14.41 21.43 4.18
CA GLU A 668 14.67 22.33 3.03
C GLU A 668 15.69 21.74 2.06
N HIS A 669 16.80 21.21 2.60
CA HIS A 669 17.86 20.60 1.79
C HIS A 669 17.36 19.37 1.04
N PHE A 670 16.60 18.50 1.72
CA PHE A 670 16.04 17.30 1.09
C PHE A 670 14.97 17.65 0.05
N ALA A 671 14.07 18.62 0.33
CA ALA A 671 13.09 19.08 -0.64
C ALA A 671 13.75 19.65 -1.91
N GLY A 672 14.77 20.50 -1.76
CA GLY A 672 15.54 21.02 -2.90
C GLY A 672 16.21 19.91 -3.71
N THR A 673 16.75 18.90 -3.02
CA THR A 673 17.36 17.72 -3.63
C THR A 673 16.35 16.90 -4.43
N LEU A 674 15.14 16.68 -3.90
CA LEU A 674 14.06 15.98 -4.60
C LEU A 674 13.65 16.70 -5.88
N MET A 675 13.44 18.02 -5.79
CA MET A 675 13.08 18.85 -6.93
C MET A 675 14.16 18.78 -8.01
N HIS A 676 15.43 18.94 -7.65
CA HIS A 676 16.53 18.87 -8.63
C HIS A 676 16.63 17.49 -9.29
N LEU A 677 16.57 16.41 -8.51
CA LEU A 677 16.69 15.05 -9.02
C LEU A 677 15.58 14.70 -10.02
N LEU A 678 14.34 15.10 -9.72
CA LEU A 678 13.19 14.74 -10.55
C LEU A 678 13.01 15.69 -11.74
N SER A 679 13.37 16.97 -11.63
CA SER A 679 13.35 17.91 -12.77
C SER A 679 14.46 17.62 -13.78
N GLY A 680 15.67 17.29 -13.33
CA GLY A 680 16.83 17.09 -14.21
C GLY A 680 16.80 15.83 -15.09
N GLN A 681 15.94 14.85 -14.77
CA GLN A 681 15.90 13.57 -15.49
C GLN A 681 14.53 13.23 -16.11
N LEU A 682 13.52 14.08 -15.86
CA LEU A 682 12.21 14.03 -16.50
C LEU A 682 12.01 15.31 -17.31
N SER A 683 13.03 15.68 -18.09
CA SER A 683 13.08 16.93 -18.87
C SER A 683 11.87 17.12 -19.80
N CYS A 684 11.18 16.04 -20.17
CA CYS A 684 9.95 16.12 -20.97
C CYS A 684 8.66 16.35 -20.15
N LEU A 685 8.71 16.43 -18.81
CA LEU A 685 7.51 16.36 -18.00
C LEU A 685 7.42 17.33 -16.78
N GLU A 686 8.51 17.90 -16.22
CA GLU A 686 8.51 18.85 -15.06
C GLU A 686 7.28 18.71 -14.11
N ILE A 687 7.27 17.67 -13.25
CA ILE A 687 6.03 17.17 -12.62
C ILE A 687 5.95 17.35 -11.09
N LEU A 688 6.98 17.86 -10.40
CA LEU A 688 7.02 17.71 -8.93
C LEU A 688 6.55 18.94 -8.15
N HIS A 689 5.71 18.73 -7.13
CA HIS A 689 5.42 19.70 -6.06
C HIS A 689 5.74 19.09 -4.69
N CYS A 690 6.53 19.80 -3.87
CA CYS A 690 6.88 19.37 -2.51
C CYS A 690 6.18 20.23 -1.45
N THR A 691 5.62 19.57 -0.42
CA THR A 691 4.92 20.21 0.69
C THR A 691 5.41 19.63 2.02
N ALA A 692 5.81 20.51 2.96
CA ALA A 692 6.16 20.11 4.33
C ALA A 692 4.90 20.08 5.22
N LEU A 693 4.72 18.99 5.97
CA LEU A 693 3.50 18.71 6.71
C LEU A 693 3.82 18.31 8.16
N SER A 694 3.15 18.94 9.13
CA SER A 694 3.25 18.57 10.55
C SER A 694 2.52 17.27 10.90
N THR A 695 1.67 16.78 9.99
CA THR A 695 0.78 15.61 10.10
C THR A 695 0.53 15.06 8.68
N PHE A 696 0.00 13.86 8.50
CA PHE A 696 -0.20 13.22 7.17
C PHE A 696 -1.21 13.93 6.22
N VAL A 697 -1.65 15.15 6.54
CA VAL A 697 -2.81 15.87 5.98
C VAL A 697 -2.70 16.09 4.47
#